data_AF-A0A6A0CX40-F1
#
_entry.id   AF-A0A6A0CX40-F1
#
_cell.length_a   1.000
_cell.length_b   1.000
_cell.length_c   1.000
_cell.angle_alpha   90.00
_cell.angle_beta   90.00
_cell.angle_gamma   90.00
#
_symmetry.space_group_name_H-M   'P 1'
#
loop_
_entity.id
_entity.type
_entity.pdbx_description
1 polymer ?
#
loop_
_entity_poly.entity_id
_entity_poly.type
_entity_poly.pdbx_seq_one_letter_code
_entity_poly.pdbx_strand_id
1 'polypeptide(L)'
;MRWLVIPVMLLFIFPYIGTAREHEIEITLPPGEVKMLEFPLGTKISYVEPEQKVQYHMAAGIKNGHRLLFLTLFSENGARARIGYEHPPETPAAIDGHCFLIITPERWVEKLQRLASHKERLGINTTVVSVDDIYAGRYFPCTGRDEAEMIKYFIKDAVEQWDIGYVLLVGGRKYLKEDWLLPVRYSWLNDRSSSWEYERRFISDLYFADLYNADGSFSSWDTNGNGYFGEFDHEISGQKLADEVDLLPDVYLGRLPVRSDAELEQVIENIISYENNPDVRFNNVALFGGDLYLHDPWDIAEGEYLLDSIAEHMEGYHITKAYASDGLYAQKINDIINEGAGLAVFEGAGNHHLWATHAKDDEKWIYYYEWNVLQLKNDYLPIILTSGARLGQFNGTRECFNWFWVARGKAVASIGPTGLCWIGHGENVTEMFLGNLHLRLCEEMAGRGLLGNAWGNAITGYLNNFSWSGVAKAFHMKAAEELELFGDPTLKIGGYESSAGYIHHTLHVGGDGPGNYTKIQDAIGNASDGDRIIVHPGVYVENLSIDKSLTITGEDATIKTGGIILCSPDITIRGFEIEGYEKNEGIICYGNHALITENEIHSFSTAIWIAGVGCRITENVIENNECGIWINGTGETDIENNTLHDNWYGVWGEHATDATIRGNTFSYNAWYAVWMEGDSGSIAENNFSKNWYSIYLYNSHQFNISGNVIFLNIHGPQFVNSTDNVIVHNHMEKNEHYGIYFGWRSTENAISENNFIENSQNARDDAGNQWERNYWSDYLGLKIPLLFLFHFPYFIQKCSFDWHPKLTPYAL
;
A
#
# COMPACT_ATOMS: atom_id res chain seq x y z
N MET A 1 67.48 44.60 -29.13
CA MET A 1 68.32 43.73 -28.29
C MET A 1 67.57 42.41 -28.11
N ARG A 2 68.12 41.28 -28.61
CA ARG A 2 67.78 39.85 -28.36
C ARG A 2 66.28 39.42 -28.47
N TRP A 3 65.83 38.81 -29.58
CA TRP A 3 65.82 37.36 -29.92
C TRP A 3 65.11 36.44 -28.90
N LEU A 4 63.93 35.89 -29.26
CA LEU A 4 63.64 34.45 -29.48
C LEU A 4 62.15 34.24 -29.94
N VAL A 5 61.89 33.88 -31.21
CA VAL A 5 61.39 32.56 -31.76
C VAL A 5 59.90 32.24 -31.42
N ILE A 6 58.88 32.49 -32.28
CA ILE A 6 58.36 31.75 -33.49
C ILE A 6 57.69 30.38 -33.15
N PRO A 7 56.59 29.87 -33.77
CA PRO A 7 55.60 30.42 -34.72
C PRO A 7 54.10 30.10 -34.41
N VAL A 8 53.22 30.79 -35.15
CA VAL A 8 51.85 30.40 -35.52
C VAL A 8 51.87 29.07 -36.31
N MET A 9 51.03 28.10 -35.94
CA MET A 9 50.73 26.93 -36.77
C MET A 9 49.21 26.77 -36.92
N LEU A 10 48.74 26.94 -38.16
CA LEU A 10 47.43 26.54 -38.62
C LEU A 10 47.23 25.04 -38.34
N LEU A 11 46.23 24.72 -37.51
CA LEU A 11 45.72 23.36 -37.38
C LEU A 11 44.54 23.20 -38.32
N PHE A 12 44.73 22.32 -39.30
CA PHE A 12 43.69 21.75 -40.14
C PHE A 12 42.59 21.17 -39.26
N ILE A 13 41.38 21.72 -39.37
CA ILE A 13 40.16 21.07 -38.89
C ILE A 13 39.85 19.97 -39.91
N PHE A 14 40.29 18.74 -39.64
CA PHE A 14 39.62 17.56 -40.16
C PHE A 14 38.34 17.37 -39.32
N PRO A 15 37.14 17.30 -39.91
CA PRO A 15 36.01 16.76 -39.19
C PRO A 15 36.29 15.26 -39.02
N TYR A 16 36.52 14.84 -37.78
CA TYR A 16 36.51 13.44 -37.40
C TYR A 16 35.05 12.97 -37.50
N ILE A 17 34.59 12.67 -38.71
CA ILE A 17 33.36 11.92 -38.94
C ILE A 17 33.70 10.48 -38.55
N GLY A 18 33.39 10.12 -37.31
CA GLY A 18 33.31 8.73 -36.93
C GLY A 18 32.21 8.08 -37.77
N THR A 19 32.59 7.25 -38.73
CA THR A 19 31.65 6.37 -39.43
C THR A 19 31.12 5.36 -38.40
N ALA A 20 29.83 5.43 -38.08
CA ALA A 20 29.16 4.33 -37.39
C ALA A 20 29.39 3.05 -38.20
N ARG A 21 29.87 1.99 -37.55
CA ARG A 21 30.10 0.71 -38.23
C ARG A 21 28.76 0.00 -38.32
N GLU A 22 28.30 -0.25 -39.53
CA GLU A 22 27.18 -1.16 -39.80
C GLU A 22 27.54 -2.56 -39.27
N HIS A 23 26.66 -3.11 -38.42
CA HIS A 23 26.81 -4.44 -37.84
C HIS A 23 25.92 -5.43 -38.60
N GLU A 24 26.36 -6.69 -38.73
CA GLU A 24 25.58 -7.76 -39.37
C GLU A 24 25.43 -8.97 -38.44
N ILE A 25 24.23 -9.56 -38.41
CA ILE A 25 23.95 -10.86 -37.77
C ILE A 25 23.32 -11.80 -38.80
N GLU A 26 23.74 -13.07 -38.79
CA GLU A 26 23.16 -14.14 -39.62
C GLU A 26 22.45 -15.17 -38.72
N ILE A 27 21.19 -15.48 -39.05
CA ILE A 27 20.33 -16.39 -38.28
C ILE A 27 19.79 -17.46 -39.21
N THR A 28 19.77 -18.70 -38.71
CA THR A 28 19.05 -19.79 -39.37
C THR A 28 17.72 -20.02 -38.66
N LEU A 29 16.62 -19.90 -39.38
CA LEU A 29 15.25 -20.15 -38.93
C LEU A 29 14.79 -21.50 -39.47
N PRO A 30 14.55 -22.50 -38.62
CA PRO A 30 13.81 -23.70 -38.97
C PRO A 30 12.39 -23.42 -39.50
N PRO A 31 11.79 -24.35 -40.25
CA PRO A 31 10.40 -24.22 -40.70
C PRO A 31 9.43 -24.06 -39.53
N GLY A 32 8.61 -23.01 -39.57
CA GLY A 32 7.60 -22.72 -38.56
C GLY A 32 8.13 -22.08 -37.28
N GLU A 33 9.43 -21.82 -37.17
CA GLU A 33 10.02 -21.20 -35.97
C GLU A 33 9.84 -19.67 -36.01
N VAL A 34 9.48 -19.10 -34.86
CA VAL A 34 9.51 -17.67 -34.58
C VAL A 34 10.77 -17.37 -33.76
N LYS A 35 11.54 -16.36 -34.17
CA LYS A 35 12.75 -15.93 -33.46
C LYS A 35 12.70 -14.44 -33.18
N MET A 36 12.78 -14.08 -31.91
CA MET A 36 12.86 -12.69 -31.47
C MET A 36 14.30 -12.30 -31.14
N LEU A 37 14.67 -11.10 -31.57
CA LEU A 37 15.93 -10.43 -31.25
C LEU A 37 15.65 -9.13 -30.52
N GLU A 38 16.52 -8.79 -29.58
CA GLU A 38 16.44 -7.59 -28.75
C GLU A 38 17.59 -6.64 -29.10
N PHE A 39 17.26 -5.39 -29.35
CA PHE A 39 18.20 -4.31 -29.62
C PHE A 39 17.92 -3.12 -28.69
N PRO A 40 18.90 -2.25 -28.38
CA PRO A 40 18.61 -0.97 -27.74
C PRO A 40 17.60 -0.17 -28.56
N LEU A 41 16.63 0.47 -27.89
CA LEU A 41 15.66 1.35 -28.54
C LEU A 41 16.38 2.45 -29.34
N GLY A 42 15.90 2.72 -30.56
CA GLY A 42 16.55 3.63 -31.52
C GLY A 42 17.57 2.98 -32.45
N THR A 43 17.80 1.66 -32.32
CA THR A 43 18.58 0.89 -33.31
C THR A 43 17.90 0.93 -34.68
N LYS A 44 18.66 1.21 -35.73
CA LYS A 44 18.15 1.21 -37.11
C LYS A 44 18.44 -0.12 -37.77
N ILE A 45 17.39 -0.85 -38.13
CA ILE A 45 17.50 -2.04 -38.98
C ILE A 45 17.62 -1.57 -40.44
N SER A 46 18.78 -1.82 -41.04
CA SER A 46 19.13 -1.37 -42.39
C SER A 46 18.56 -2.29 -43.47
N TYR A 47 18.53 -3.60 -43.21
CA TYR A 47 17.90 -4.61 -44.08
C TYR A 47 17.70 -5.95 -43.36
N VAL A 48 16.81 -6.79 -43.90
CA VAL A 48 16.62 -8.20 -43.53
C VAL A 48 16.61 -9.04 -44.83
N GLU A 49 17.75 -9.59 -45.24
CA GLU A 49 17.88 -10.36 -46.49
C GLU A 49 17.83 -11.89 -46.25
N PRO A 50 17.12 -12.69 -47.07
CA PRO A 50 16.19 -12.31 -48.12
C PRO A 50 14.75 -12.15 -47.59
N GLU A 51 14.16 -10.96 -47.75
CA GLU A 51 12.78 -10.61 -47.36
C GLU A 51 11.72 -11.61 -47.89
N GLN A 52 11.93 -12.20 -49.06
CA GLN A 52 10.93 -13.09 -49.70
C GLN A 52 10.71 -14.44 -48.99
N LYS A 53 11.58 -14.83 -48.05
CA LYS A 53 11.45 -16.10 -47.31
C LYS A 53 11.27 -15.91 -45.80
N VAL A 54 11.40 -14.68 -45.31
CA VAL A 54 11.38 -14.37 -43.88
C VAL A 54 10.43 -13.20 -43.68
N GLN A 55 9.33 -13.44 -42.98
CA GLN A 55 8.47 -12.38 -42.48
C GLN A 55 9.13 -11.79 -41.23
N TYR A 56 9.03 -10.48 -41.05
CA TYR A 56 9.48 -9.86 -39.83
C TYR A 56 8.52 -8.77 -39.36
N HIS A 57 8.54 -8.54 -38.05
CA HIS A 57 7.83 -7.46 -37.38
C HIS A 57 8.78 -6.79 -36.41
N MET A 58 8.67 -5.47 -36.28
CA MET A 58 9.43 -4.69 -35.32
C MET A 58 8.46 -4.00 -34.37
N ALA A 59 8.85 -3.92 -33.11
CA ALA A 59 8.07 -3.31 -32.05
C ALA A 59 8.98 -2.63 -31.02
N ALA A 60 8.53 -1.54 -30.41
CA ALA A 60 9.21 -0.95 -29.25
C ALA A 60 8.50 -1.39 -27.97
N GLY A 61 9.24 -1.68 -26.90
CA GLY A 61 8.61 -2.07 -25.64
C GLY A 61 9.58 -2.19 -24.48
N ILE A 62 9.05 -2.44 -23.28
CA ILE A 62 9.79 -2.65 -22.05
C ILE A 62 9.85 -4.14 -21.71
N LYS A 63 11.05 -4.62 -21.36
CA LYS A 63 11.24 -5.95 -20.81
C LYS A 63 12.33 -5.91 -19.75
N ASN A 64 12.06 -6.49 -18.59
CA ASN A 64 12.95 -6.46 -17.43
C ASN A 64 13.49 -5.05 -17.11
N GLY A 65 12.64 -4.03 -17.22
CA GLY A 65 13.02 -2.63 -16.96
C GLY A 65 13.78 -1.93 -18.09
N HIS A 66 14.12 -2.63 -19.19
CA HIS A 66 14.82 -2.03 -20.33
C HIS A 66 13.87 -1.77 -21.48
N ARG A 67 13.90 -0.55 -22.03
CA ARG A 67 13.23 -0.23 -23.31
C ARG A 67 14.07 -0.69 -24.49
N LEU A 68 13.46 -1.51 -25.33
CA LEU A 68 14.12 -2.27 -26.38
C LEU A 68 13.36 -2.13 -27.69
N LEU A 69 14.10 -2.29 -28.79
CA LEU A 69 13.55 -2.61 -30.09
C LEU A 69 13.54 -4.13 -30.23
N PHE A 70 12.37 -4.70 -30.44
CA PHE A 70 12.19 -6.11 -30.74
C PHE A 70 12.11 -6.31 -32.25
N LEU A 71 12.87 -7.27 -32.78
CA LEU A 71 12.76 -7.74 -34.15
C LEU A 71 12.38 -9.21 -34.13
N THR A 72 11.15 -9.50 -34.51
CA THR A 72 10.59 -10.85 -34.55
C THR A 72 10.58 -11.36 -35.98
N LEU A 73 11.22 -12.50 -36.20
CA LEU A 73 11.40 -13.15 -37.50
C LEU A 73 10.61 -14.45 -37.55
N PHE A 74 9.99 -14.73 -38.69
CA PHE A 74 9.25 -15.96 -38.91
C PHE A 74 9.47 -16.50 -40.33
N SER A 75 9.57 -17.82 -40.47
CA SER A 75 9.71 -18.47 -41.78
C SER A 75 8.97 -19.81 -41.84
N GLU A 76 7.88 -19.87 -42.61
CA GLU A 76 7.08 -21.09 -42.81
C GLU A 76 7.91 -22.28 -43.32
N ASN A 77 8.83 -22.05 -44.26
CA ASN A 77 9.56 -23.12 -44.97
C ASN A 77 11.03 -23.25 -44.55
N GLY A 78 11.42 -22.54 -43.50
CA GLY A 78 12.80 -22.36 -43.07
C GLY A 78 13.63 -21.45 -43.99
N ALA A 79 14.53 -20.66 -43.40
CA ALA A 79 15.33 -19.67 -44.12
C ALA A 79 16.61 -19.31 -43.36
N ARG A 80 17.56 -18.70 -44.07
CA ARG A 80 18.64 -17.94 -43.45
C ARG A 80 18.35 -16.46 -43.62
N ALA A 81 18.34 -15.73 -42.52
CA ALA A 81 18.14 -14.28 -42.48
C ALA A 81 19.47 -13.60 -42.16
N ARG A 82 19.82 -12.55 -42.91
CA ARG A 82 20.93 -11.65 -42.62
C ARG A 82 20.37 -10.28 -42.29
N ILE A 83 20.76 -9.74 -41.15
CA ILE A 83 20.22 -8.51 -40.59
C ILE A 83 21.35 -7.50 -40.47
N GLY A 84 21.24 -6.41 -41.22
CA GLY A 84 22.11 -5.25 -41.08
C GLY A 84 21.50 -4.26 -40.08
N TYR A 85 22.28 -3.77 -39.12
CA TYR A 85 21.79 -2.81 -38.13
C TYR A 85 22.85 -1.81 -37.66
N GLU A 86 22.38 -0.67 -37.17
CA GLU A 86 23.18 0.40 -36.58
C GLU A 86 22.62 0.77 -35.21
N HIS A 87 23.44 0.62 -34.16
CA HIS A 87 23.04 1.05 -32.81
C HIS A 87 22.91 2.58 -32.72
N PRO A 88 22.05 3.08 -31.82
CA PRO A 88 21.97 4.52 -31.57
C PRO A 88 23.32 5.05 -31.04
N PRO A 89 23.67 6.33 -31.30
CA PRO A 89 24.93 6.94 -30.86
C PRO A 89 25.13 6.93 -29.34
N GLU A 90 24.01 6.98 -28.61
CA GLU A 90 23.92 6.86 -27.17
C GLU A 90 22.93 5.73 -26.88
N THR A 91 23.37 4.68 -26.18
CA THR A 91 22.45 3.71 -25.60
C THR A 91 21.72 4.42 -24.47
N PRO A 92 20.37 4.48 -24.47
CA PRO A 92 19.64 4.95 -23.29
C PRO A 92 20.16 4.24 -22.06
N ALA A 93 20.39 4.97 -20.96
CA ALA A 93 20.82 4.37 -19.71
C ALA A 93 19.83 3.25 -19.33
N ALA A 94 20.32 2.20 -18.67
CA ALA A 94 19.44 1.27 -18.01
C ALA A 94 18.57 2.07 -17.04
N ILE A 95 17.25 2.00 -17.24
CA ILE A 95 16.26 2.55 -16.31
C ILE A 95 16.34 1.62 -15.11
N ASP A 96 16.63 2.15 -13.93
CA ASP A 96 16.79 1.34 -12.72
C ASP A 96 15.44 0.79 -12.21
N GLY A 97 14.34 1.00 -12.96
CA GLY A 97 13.01 0.51 -12.62
C GLY A 97 12.46 1.07 -11.31
N HIS A 98 13.03 2.16 -10.78
CA HIS A 98 12.68 2.68 -9.47
C HIS A 98 11.72 3.87 -9.50
N CYS A 99 11.30 4.36 -10.68
CA CYS A 99 10.40 5.52 -10.76
C CYS A 99 8.97 5.11 -11.09
N PHE A 100 8.06 5.47 -10.19
CA PHE A 100 6.64 5.14 -10.20
C PHE A 100 5.78 6.40 -10.30
N LEU A 101 4.85 6.41 -11.24
CA LEU A 101 3.93 7.52 -11.46
C LEU A 101 2.49 7.09 -11.12
N ILE A 102 1.84 7.82 -10.22
CA ILE A 102 0.42 7.66 -9.90
C ILE A 102 -0.35 8.83 -10.54
N ILE A 103 -1.29 8.54 -11.43
CA ILE A 103 -2.16 9.54 -12.06
C ILE A 103 -3.58 9.42 -11.49
N THR A 104 -4.13 10.51 -10.99
CA THR A 104 -5.39 10.48 -10.22
C THR A 104 -6.22 11.77 -10.36
N PRO A 105 -7.52 11.80 -10.04
CA PRO A 105 -8.25 13.04 -9.76
C PRO A 105 -7.62 13.87 -8.65
N GLU A 106 -7.63 15.21 -8.78
CA GLU A 106 -7.08 16.15 -7.80
C GLU A 106 -7.49 15.85 -6.35
N ARG A 107 -8.77 15.49 -6.14
CA ARG A 107 -9.34 15.17 -4.82
C ARG A 107 -8.66 14.00 -4.08
N TRP A 108 -7.86 13.18 -4.76
CA TRP A 108 -7.23 11.99 -4.21
C TRP A 108 -5.71 12.07 -4.13
N VAL A 109 -5.10 13.15 -4.61
CA VAL A 109 -3.64 13.35 -4.56
C VAL A 109 -3.13 13.23 -3.12
N GLU A 110 -3.75 13.94 -2.18
CA GLU A 110 -3.34 13.92 -0.77
C GLU A 110 -3.44 12.50 -0.15
N LYS A 111 -4.54 11.79 -0.43
CA LYS A 111 -4.77 10.42 0.09
C LYS A 111 -3.76 9.43 -0.48
N LEU A 112 -3.43 9.55 -1.75
CA LEU A 112 -2.45 8.70 -2.43
C LEU A 112 -1.01 8.99 -2.01
N GLN A 113 -0.75 10.11 -1.34
CA GLN A 113 0.58 10.38 -0.81
C GLN A 113 1.00 9.38 0.27
N ARG A 114 0.04 8.75 0.95
CA ARG A 114 0.29 7.63 1.88
C ARG A 114 0.86 6.41 1.14
N LEU A 115 0.30 6.05 -0.02
CA LEU A 115 0.81 4.97 -0.86
C LEU A 115 2.17 5.35 -1.45
N ALA A 116 2.32 6.56 -1.98
CA ALA A 116 3.60 7.05 -2.51
C ALA A 116 4.72 6.98 -1.46
N SER A 117 4.46 7.48 -0.26
CA SER A 117 5.42 7.42 0.86
C SER A 117 5.77 5.98 1.24
N HIS A 118 4.84 5.04 1.12
CA HIS A 118 5.12 3.62 1.35
C HIS A 118 6.07 3.05 0.30
N LYS A 119 5.85 3.36 -0.98
CA LYS A 119 6.71 2.95 -2.09
C LYS A 119 8.10 3.56 -2.02
N GLU A 120 8.20 4.82 -1.64
CA GLU A 120 9.48 5.50 -1.41
C GLU A 120 10.30 4.81 -0.31
N ARG A 121 9.66 4.36 0.78
CA ARG A 121 10.34 3.55 1.81
C ARG A 121 10.86 2.20 1.29
N LEU A 122 10.24 1.66 0.25
CA LEU A 122 10.66 0.43 -0.43
C LEU A 122 11.69 0.70 -1.55
N GLY A 123 12.20 1.93 -1.67
CA GLY A 123 13.18 2.31 -2.68
C GLY A 123 12.58 2.63 -4.06
N ILE A 124 11.26 2.81 -4.15
CA ILE A 124 10.56 3.17 -5.39
C ILE A 124 10.19 4.66 -5.31
N ASN A 125 10.95 5.49 -6.01
CA ASN A 125 10.71 6.92 -6.17
C ASN A 125 9.33 7.16 -6.78
N THR A 126 8.41 7.77 -6.04
CA THR A 126 7.00 7.83 -6.43
C THR A 126 6.50 9.25 -6.58
N THR A 127 5.91 9.56 -7.74
CA THR A 127 5.30 10.86 -8.03
C THR A 127 3.79 10.71 -8.17
N VAL A 128 3.01 11.52 -7.44
CA VAL A 128 1.54 11.58 -7.58
C VAL A 128 1.16 12.84 -8.37
N VAL A 129 0.42 12.67 -9.46
CA VAL A 129 0.02 13.75 -10.36
C VAL A 129 -1.49 13.74 -10.58
N SER A 130 -2.11 14.93 -10.55
CA SER A 130 -3.52 15.05 -10.87
C SER A 130 -3.78 15.18 -12.37
N VAL A 131 -4.92 14.66 -12.83
CA VAL A 131 -5.39 14.91 -14.21
C VAL A 131 -5.57 16.40 -14.51
N ASP A 132 -5.97 17.19 -13.52
CA ASP A 132 -6.13 18.64 -13.66
C ASP A 132 -4.79 19.32 -13.92
N ASP A 133 -3.71 18.86 -13.27
CA ASP A 133 -2.36 19.35 -13.49
C ASP A 133 -1.84 19.00 -14.90
N ILE A 134 -2.16 17.78 -15.37
CA ILE A 134 -1.82 17.33 -16.72
C ILE A 134 -2.51 18.25 -17.74
N TYR A 135 -3.82 18.45 -17.63
CA TYR A 135 -4.59 19.26 -18.58
C TYR A 135 -4.24 20.75 -18.51
N ALA A 136 -3.79 21.23 -17.35
CA ALA A 136 -3.27 22.59 -17.19
C ALA A 136 -1.84 22.76 -17.72
N GLY A 137 -1.16 21.66 -18.12
CA GLY A 137 0.21 21.69 -18.60
C GLY A 137 1.22 22.15 -17.55
N ARG A 138 1.02 21.78 -16.28
CA ARG A 138 1.87 22.27 -15.16
C ARG A 138 3.29 21.71 -15.22
N TYR A 139 3.44 20.47 -15.68
CA TYR A 139 4.72 19.76 -15.75
C TYR A 139 5.29 19.74 -17.17
N PHE A 140 4.45 19.40 -18.16
CA PHE A 140 4.80 19.32 -19.57
C PHE A 140 3.74 20.04 -20.42
N PRO A 141 4.05 20.46 -21.66
CA PRO A 141 3.05 20.96 -22.58
C PRO A 141 1.91 19.96 -22.77
N CYS A 142 0.67 20.36 -22.48
CA CYS A 142 -0.49 19.50 -22.68
C CYS A 142 -0.77 19.33 -24.19
N THR A 143 -0.46 18.15 -24.73
CA THR A 143 -0.72 17.76 -26.12
C THR A 143 -1.64 16.56 -26.18
N GLY A 144 -2.48 16.45 -27.21
CA GLY A 144 -3.41 15.33 -27.39
C GLY A 144 -4.76 15.79 -27.92
N ARG A 145 -5.44 14.92 -28.68
CA ARG A 145 -6.73 15.20 -29.31
C ARG A 145 -7.91 15.11 -28.33
N ASP A 146 -7.76 14.32 -27.28
CA ASP A 146 -8.73 14.13 -26.20
C ASP A 146 -8.02 13.86 -24.86
N GLU A 147 -8.81 13.79 -23.77
CA GLU A 147 -8.31 13.63 -22.40
C GLU A 147 -7.47 12.37 -22.18
N ALA A 148 -7.76 11.28 -22.88
CA ALA A 148 -6.99 10.03 -22.77
C ALA A 148 -5.66 10.12 -23.54
N GLU A 149 -5.64 10.74 -24.72
CA GLU A 149 -4.39 10.96 -25.45
C GLU A 149 -3.50 11.98 -24.73
N MET A 150 -4.08 12.98 -24.05
CA MET A 150 -3.33 13.90 -23.20
C MET A 150 -2.61 13.19 -22.05
N ILE A 151 -3.28 12.25 -21.39
CA ILE A 151 -2.64 11.40 -20.37
C ILE A 151 -1.53 10.54 -20.99
N LYS A 152 -1.76 9.96 -22.18
CA LYS A 152 -0.76 9.14 -22.87
C LYS A 152 0.50 9.94 -23.23
N TYR A 153 0.35 11.15 -23.77
CA TYR A 153 1.49 12.05 -24.00
C TYR A 153 2.20 12.44 -22.70
N PHE A 154 1.45 12.70 -21.63
CA PHE A 154 2.04 12.98 -20.34
C PHE A 154 2.89 11.81 -19.82
N ILE A 155 2.40 10.57 -19.95
CA ILE A 155 3.16 9.37 -19.59
C ILE A 155 4.43 9.29 -20.45
N LYS A 156 4.33 9.50 -21.77
CA LYS A 156 5.50 9.55 -22.66
C LYS A 156 6.53 10.59 -22.20
N ASP A 157 6.11 11.81 -21.89
CA ASP A 157 7.03 12.87 -21.46
C ASP A 157 7.64 12.56 -20.08
N ALA A 158 6.87 11.98 -19.16
CA ALA A 158 7.34 11.52 -17.85
C ALA A 158 8.34 10.37 -18.01
N VAL A 159 8.12 9.47 -18.97
CA VAL A 159 9.07 8.43 -19.35
C VAL A 159 10.40 9.04 -19.82
N GLU A 160 10.35 10.04 -20.70
CA GLU A 160 11.55 10.64 -21.29
C GLU A 160 12.32 11.56 -20.34
N GLN A 161 11.63 12.21 -19.40
CA GLN A 161 12.20 13.27 -18.55
C GLN A 161 12.33 12.89 -17.08
N TRP A 162 11.50 11.96 -16.57
CA TRP A 162 11.50 11.51 -15.18
C TRP A 162 11.87 10.03 -15.02
N ASP A 163 12.21 9.35 -16.12
CA ASP A 163 12.63 7.95 -16.11
C ASP A 163 11.56 6.98 -15.57
N ILE A 164 10.28 7.33 -15.75
CA ILE A 164 9.15 6.50 -15.28
C ILE A 164 9.21 5.11 -15.92
N GLY A 165 9.12 4.06 -15.11
CA GLY A 165 8.98 2.66 -15.55
C GLY A 165 7.62 2.05 -15.22
N TYR A 166 6.94 2.58 -14.20
CA TYR A 166 5.69 2.06 -13.66
C TYR A 166 4.64 3.15 -13.60
N VAL A 167 3.40 2.84 -13.99
CA VAL A 167 2.28 3.79 -13.98
C VAL A 167 1.06 3.14 -13.32
N LEU A 168 0.52 3.81 -12.30
CA LEU A 168 -0.76 3.45 -11.68
C LEU A 168 -1.82 4.49 -12.02
N LEU A 169 -2.86 4.03 -12.69
CA LEU A 169 -4.03 4.82 -13.05
C LEU A 169 -5.08 4.70 -11.94
N VAL A 170 -5.40 5.79 -11.24
CA VAL A 170 -6.35 5.77 -10.11
C VAL A 170 -7.59 6.59 -10.40
N GLY A 171 -8.68 5.90 -10.68
CA GLY A 171 -10.02 6.46 -10.83
C GLY A 171 -10.87 5.70 -11.84
N GLY A 172 -12.15 5.55 -11.55
CA GLY A 172 -13.10 4.79 -12.37
C GLY A 172 -14.13 5.64 -13.09
N ARG A 173 -15.25 4.99 -13.42
CA ARG A 173 -16.41 5.60 -14.06
C ARG A 173 -17.23 6.44 -13.06
N LYS A 174 -17.62 7.66 -13.43
CA LYS A 174 -18.63 8.48 -12.74
C LYS A 174 -20.03 7.90 -13.00
N TYR A 175 -20.93 7.95 -12.00
CA TYR A 175 -22.26 7.32 -12.05
C TYR A 175 -23.11 7.64 -13.31
N LEU A 176 -24.09 6.78 -13.61
CA LEU A 176 -25.21 6.91 -14.60
C LEU A 176 -24.90 7.31 -16.06
N LYS A 177 -23.78 7.95 -16.37
CA LYS A 177 -23.29 8.32 -17.70
C LYS A 177 -21.91 7.71 -17.94
N GLU A 178 -21.51 7.58 -19.20
CA GLU A 178 -20.15 7.15 -19.55
C GLU A 178 -19.21 8.36 -19.42
N ASP A 179 -19.03 8.81 -18.18
CA ASP A 179 -18.16 9.91 -17.77
C ASP A 179 -17.15 9.33 -16.77
N TRP A 180 -15.95 9.90 -16.70
CA TRP A 180 -14.78 9.25 -16.11
C TRP A 180 -14.08 10.16 -15.12
N LEU A 181 -13.72 9.62 -13.94
CA LEU A 181 -12.80 10.28 -13.02
C LEU A 181 -11.39 10.26 -13.60
N LEU A 182 -11.03 9.15 -14.22
CA LEU A 182 -9.84 8.99 -15.05
C LEU A 182 -10.26 8.32 -16.37
N PRO A 183 -9.99 8.94 -17.53
CA PRO A 183 -10.37 8.42 -18.84
C PRO A 183 -9.95 6.96 -19.10
N VAL A 184 -10.61 6.34 -20.07
CA VAL A 184 -10.25 5.01 -20.62
C VAL A 184 -10.07 5.12 -22.12
N ARG A 185 -9.43 4.12 -22.73
CA ARG A 185 -9.47 3.95 -24.19
C ARG A 185 -10.24 2.71 -24.59
N TYR A 186 -10.93 2.81 -25.72
CA TYR A 186 -11.61 1.69 -26.35
C TYR A 186 -10.88 1.25 -27.60
N SER A 187 -10.53 -0.03 -27.67
CA SER A 187 -10.04 -0.70 -28.88
C SER A 187 -11.23 -1.05 -29.79
N TRP A 188 -11.06 -0.84 -31.10
CA TRP A 188 -12.03 -1.18 -32.15
C TRP A 188 -11.58 -2.37 -32.99
N LEU A 189 -10.92 -3.33 -32.35
CA LEU A 189 -10.55 -4.59 -32.96
C LEU A 189 -11.78 -5.47 -33.22
N ASN A 190 -11.91 -5.92 -34.47
CA ASN A 190 -12.89 -6.91 -34.89
C ASN A 190 -12.27 -8.32 -34.83
N ASP A 191 -12.63 -9.09 -33.81
CA ASP A 191 -12.17 -10.47 -33.62
C ASP A 191 -12.77 -11.46 -34.62
N ARG A 192 -13.61 -10.99 -35.55
CA ARG A 192 -14.26 -11.78 -36.62
C ARG A 192 -15.08 -12.95 -36.08
N SER A 193 -15.44 -12.93 -34.80
CA SER A 193 -16.23 -13.97 -34.18
C SER A 193 -17.63 -14.01 -34.80
N SER A 194 -18.08 -15.23 -35.15
CA SER A 194 -19.43 -15.50 -35.65
C SER A 194 -20.43 -15.75 -34.52
N SER A 195 -20.03 -15.51 -33.27
CA SER A 195 -20.89 -15.63 -32.10
C SER A 195 -22.10 -14.69 -32.23
N TRP A 196 -23.20 -15.09 -31.61
CA TRP A 196 -24.45 -14.34 -31.48
C TRP A 196 -24.29 -12.95 -30.84
N GLU A 197 -23.12 -12.64 -30.29
CA GLU A 197 -22.78 -11.38 -29.66
C GLU A 197 -21.58 -10.74 -30.36
N TYR A 198 -21.83 -9.64 -31.08
CA TYR A 198 -20.82 -8.85 -31.77
C TYR A 198 -20.27 -7.79 -30.80
N GLU A 199 -19.03 -7.95 -30.31
CA GLU A 199 -18.33 -6.95 -29.50
C GLU A 199 -17.72 -5.88 -30.40
N ARG A 200 -18.34 -4.70 -30.43
CA ARG A 200 -17.90 -3.60 -31.30
C ARG A 200 -16.58 -2.95 -30.86
N ARG A 201 -16.38 -2.90 -29.55
CA ARG A 201 -15.25 -2.27 -28.88
C ARG A 201 -15.17 -2.77 -27.44
N PHE A 202 -13.98 -2.75 -26.87
CA PHE A 202 -13.73 -3.08 -25.46
C PHE A 202 -12.68 -2.14 -24.89
N ILE A 203 -12.58 -2.06 -23.55
CA ILE A 203 -11.60 -1.19 -22.89
C ILE A 203 -10.21 -1.82 -23.01
N SER A 204 -9.20 -1.01 -23.28
CA SER A 204 -7.81 -1.46 -23.20
C SER A 204 -6.96 -0.35 -22.59
N ASP A 205 -6.51 -0.54 -21.35
CA ASP A 205 -5.53 0.36 -20.75
C ASP A 205 -4.11 0.06 -21.27
N LEU A 206 -3.87 -1.04 -22.01
CA LEU A 206 -2.64 -1.25 -22.80
C LEU A 206 -2.35 -0.06 -23.73
N TYR A 207 -3.38 0.68 -24.16
CA TYR A 207 -3.24 1.96 -24.85
C TYR A 207 -2.34 2.96 -24.13
N PHE A 208 -2.42 3.04 -22.80
CA PHE A 208 -1.59 3.95 -22.00
C PHE A 208 -0.17 3.42 -21.78
N ALA A 209 0.05 2.12 -21.98
CA ALA A 209 1.33 1.47 -21.80
C ALA A 209 2.17 1.43 -23.08
N ASP A 210 1.57 1.18 -24.25
CA ASP A 210 2.21 1.22 -25.57
C ASP A 210 2.40 2.69 -26.01
N LEU A 211 3.61 3.24 -25.89
CA LEU A 211 3.92 4.66 -26.09
C LEU A 211 4.63 4.93 -27.41
N TYR A 212 5.44 3.99 -27.88
CA TYR A 212 6.31 4.16 -29.04
C TYR A 212 6.03 3.11 -30.10
N ASN A 213 6.04 3.53 -31.37
CA ASN A 213 6.21 2.60 -32.48
C ASN A 213 7.68 2.13 -32.52
N ALA A 214 7.94 1.06 -33.29
CA ALA A 214 9.29 0.53 -33.49
C ALA A 214 10.37 1.55 -33.92
N ASP A 215 10.01 2.64 -34.60
CA ASP A 215 10.94 3.69 -35.01
C ASP A 215 11.19 4.78 -33.93
N GLY A 216 10.57 4.62 -32.76
CA GLY A 216 10.61 5.56 -31.64
C GLY A 216 9.62 6.72 -31.75
N SER A 217 8.78 6.78 -32.78
CA SER A 217 7.70 7.76 -32.89
C SER A 217 6.54 7.42 -31.95
N PHE A 218 5.67 8.39 -31.63
CA PHE A 218 4.54 8.16 -30.72
C PHE A 218 3.51 7.19 -31.32
N SER A 219 3.18 6.15 -30.56
CA SER A 219 2.11 5.20 -30.87
C SER A 219 0.75 5.80 -30.53
N SER A 220 0.04 6.33 -31.53
CA SER A 220 -1.24 7.00 -31.29
C SER A 220 -2.43 6.05 -31.15
N TRP A 221 -2.26 4.80 -31.57
CA TRP A 221 -3.33 3.83 -31.86
C TRP A 221 -4.36 4.30 -32.89
N ASP A 222 -4.19 5.44 -33.57
CA ASP A 222 -5.10 5.91 -34.62
C ASP A 222 -4.26 6.49 -35.76
N THR A 223 -3.63 5.58 -36.50
CA THR A 223 -2.66 5.86 -37.56
C THR A 223 -3.29 6.47 -38.80
N ASN A 224 -4.59 6.25 -39.01
CA ASN A 224 -5.33 6.82 -40.13
C ASN A 224 -6.13 8.09 -39.75
N GLY A 225 -6.18 8.45 -38.47
CA GLY A 225 -6.75 9.69 -37.96
C GLY A 225 -8.28 9.74 -37.98
N ASN A 226 -8.96 8.60 -37.92
CA ASN A 226 -10.41 8.51 -38.03
C ASN A 226 -11.14 8.50 -36.67
N GLY A 227 -10.40 8.47 -35.54
CA GLY A 227 -10.94 8.47 -34.18
C GLY A 227 -11.34 7.09 -33.64
N TYR A 228 -11.07 6.02 -34.36
CA TYR A 228 -11.18 4.64 -33.90
C TYR A 228 -9.78 4.15 -33.55
N PHE A 229 -9.58 3.78 -32.28
CA PHE A 229 -8.25 3.46 -31.77
C PHE A 229 -8.03 1.95 -31.74
N GLY A 230 -6.83 1.50 -32.11
CA GLY A 230 -6.44 0.09 -32.15
C GLY A 230 -7.32 -0.70 -33.13
N GLU A 231 -7.82 -0.06 -34.18
CA GLU A 231 -8.81 -0.72 -35.02
C GLU A 231 -8.17 -1.82 -35.86
N PHE A 232 -8.84 -2.95 -36.01
CA PHE A 232 -8.37 -4.04 -36.85
C PHE A 232 -9.54 -4.72 -37.53
N ASP A 233 -9.54 -4.75 -38.86
CA ASP A 233 -10.68 -5.16 -39.70
C ASP A 233 -12.01 -4.50 -39.31
N HIS A 234 -11.94 -3.26 -38.84
CA HIS A 234 -13.12 -2.50 -38.49
C HIS A 234 -13.84 -2.07 -39.77
N GLU A 235 -15.10 -2.52 -39.91
CA GLU A 235 -15.86 -2.31 -41.14
C GLU A 235 -16.66 -1.01 -41.09
N ILE A 236 -16.19 0.00 -41.83
CA ILE A 236 -16.84 1.30 -41.96
C ILE A 236 -17.20 1.50 -43.43
N SER A 237 -18.49 1.66 -43.71
CA SER A 237 -18.99 1.95 -45.07
C SER A 237 -18.54 0.91 -46.12
N GLY A 238 -18.43 -0.36 -45.73
CA GLY A 238 -18.01 -1.49 -46.58
C GLY A 238 -16.51 -1.59 -46.85
N GLN A 239 -15.69 -0.80 -46.15
CA GLN A 239 -14.23 -0.90 -46.15
C GLN A 239 -13.76 -1.44 -44.79
N LYS A 240 -12.78 -2.35 -44.83
CA LYS A 240 -12.07 -2.81 -43.63
C LYS A 240 -10.87 -1.91 -43.40
N LEU A 241 -10.86 -1.23 -42.27
CA LEU A 241 -9.78 -0.35 -41.84
C LEU A 241 -9.00 -1.02 -40.70
N ALA A 242 -7.74 -0.63 -40.57
CA ALA A 242 -6.85 -1.12 -39.54
C ALA A 242 -5.84 -0.02 -39.18
N ASP A 243 -5.44 -0.01 -37.91
CA ASP A 243 -4.30 0.76 -37.42
C ASP A 243 -3.03 -0.08 -37.41
N GLU A 244 -1.90 0.60 -37.61
CA GLU A 244 -0.59 0.02 -37.35
C GLU A 244 -0.24 0.24 -35.87
N VAL A 245 -0.38 -0.82 -35.07
CA VAL A 245 -0.02 -0.88 -33.65
C VAL A 245 0.87 -2.09 -33.42
N ASP A 246 1.85 -1.97 -32.53
CA ASP A 246 2.72 -3.09 -32.14
C ASP A 246 2.30 -3.75 -30.80
N LEU A 247 1.53 -3.02 -29.98
CA LEU A 247 0.89 -3.48 -28.73
C LEU A 247 1.85 -3.85 -27.61
N LEU A 248 3.15 -3.59 -27.76
CA LEU A 248 4.10 -3.87 -26.70
C LEU A 248 4.06 -2.74 -25.65
N PRO A 249 3.91 -3.05 -24.36
CA PRO A 249 3.95 -2.02 -23.34
C PRO A 249 5.37 -1.42 -23.26
N ASP A 250 5.49 -0.10 -23.10
CA ASP A 250 6.73 0.66 -22.84
C ASP A 250 6.87 1.11 -21.37
N VAL A 251 5.81 0.92 -20.60
CA VAL A 251 5.74 1.07 -19.15
C VAL A 251 4.90 -0.07 -18.57
N TYR A 252 5.21 -0.48 -17.34
CA TYR A 252 4.37 -1.42 -16.61
C TYR A 252 3.18 -0.67 -16.00
N LEU A 253 1.96 -1.14 -16.27
CA LEU A 253 0.73 -0.42 -15.97
C LEU A 253 -0.17 -1.21 -15.02
N GLY A 254 -0.84 -0.51 -14.10
CA GLY A 254 -1.98 -1.05 -13.36
C GLY A 254 -3.09 -0.01 -13.20
N ARG A 255 -4.31 -0.48 -12.94
CA ARG A 255 -5.52 0.36 -12.82
C ARG A 255 -6.25 0.09 -11.49
N LEU A 256 -6.53 1.15 -10.75
CA LEU A 256 -7.50 1.15 -9.64
C LEU A 256 -8.74 1.96 -10.07
N PRO A 257 -9.79 1.34 -10.64
CA PRO A 257 -10.98 2.05 -11.11
C PRO A 257 -11.95 2.42 -9.96
N VAL A 258 -11.38 2.93 -8.85
CA VAL A 258 -12.08 3.39 -7.66
C VAL A 258 -13.09 4.49 -7.98
N ARG A 259 -14.23 4.48 -7.27
CA ARG A 259 -15.34 5.43 -7.51
C ARG A 259 -15.63 6.32 -6.30
N SER A 260 -15.08 5.98 -5.12
CA SER A 260 -15.31 6.69 -3.86
C SER A 260 -14.07 6.76 -2.97
N ASP A 261 -14.05 7.68 -2.01
CA ASP A 261 -12.96 7.85 -1.04
C ASP A 261 -12.74 6.57 -0.20
N ALA A 262 -13.83 5.97 0.30
CA ALA A 262 -13.76 4.78 1.14
C ALA A 262 -13.17 3.56 0.40
N GLU A 263 -13.53 3.41 -0.88
CA GLU A 263 -12.98 2.35 -1.74
C GLU A 263 -11.48 2.57 -1.98
N LEU A 264 -11.06 3.82 -2.22
CA LEU A 264 -9.64 4.16 -2.39
C LEU A 264 -8.84 3.89 -1.11
N GLU A 265 -9.33 4.35 0.04
CA GLU A 265 -8.64 4.15 1.33
C GLU A 265 -8.47 2.67 1.66
N GLN A 266 -9.52 1.85 1.44
CA GLN A 266 -9.44 0.42 1.65
C GLN A 266 -8.40 -0.25 0.74
N VAL A 267 -8.35 0.14 -0.54
CA VAL A 267 -7.38 -0.42 -1.49
C VAL A 267 -5.96 -0.02 -1.15
N ILE A 268 -5.71 1.23 -0.76
CA ILE A 268 -4.41 1.70 -0.27
C ILE A 268 -3.98 0.88 0.96
N GLU A 269 -4.88 0.69 1.93
CA GLU A 269 -4.60 -0.10 3.13
C GLU A 269 -4.24 -1.54 2.76
N ASN A 270 -4.99 -2.17 1.87
CA ASN A 270 -4.75 -3.55 1.45
C ASN A 270 -3.39 -3.73 0.76
N ILE A 271 -3.00 -2.79 -0.11
CA ILE A 271 -1.69 -2.82 -0.78
C ILE A 271 -0.58 -2.70 0.26
N ILE A 272 -0.63 -1.66 1.10
CA ILE A 272 0.38 -1.40 2.13
C ILE A 272 0.48 -2.58 3.11
N SER A 273 -0.66 -3.10 3.57
CA SER A 273 -0.70 -4.23 4.49
C SER A 273 -0.14 -5.50 3.86
N TYR A 274 -0.45 -5.78 2.59
CA TYR A 274 0.09 -6.94 1.88
C TYR A 274 1.62 -6.83 1.71
N GLU A 275 2.12 -5.64 1.37
CA GLU A 275 3.54 -5.42 1.13
C GLU A 275 4.39 -5.46 2.39
N ASN A 276 3.86 -4.99 3.53
CA ASN A 276 4.55 -5.01 4.82
C ASN A 276 4.51 -6.36 5.54
N ASN A 277 3.58 -7.26 5.18
CA ASN A 277 3.35 -8.51 5.90
C ASN A 277 3.52 -9.72 4.97
N PRO A 278 4.76 -10.02 4.51
CA PRO A 278 5.00 -11.23 3.72
C PRO A 278 4.61 -12.48 4.52
N ASP A 279 3.87 -13.38 3.90
CA ASP A 279 3.29 -14.56 4.55
C ASP A 279 3.60 -15.83 3.75
N VAL A 280 3.92 -16.92 4.45
CA VAL A 280 4.20 -18.23 3.82
C VAL A 280 3.01 -18.77 3.01
N ARG A 281 1.79 -18.35 3.34
CA ARG A 281 0.56 -18.67 2.60
C ARG A 281 0.58 -18.16 1.16
N PHE A 282 1.47 -17.21 0.82
CA PHE A 282 1.72 -16.85 -0.57
C PHE A 282 2.09 -18.07 -1.44
N ASN A 283 2.81 -19.04 -0.87
CA ASN A 283 3.26 -20.23 -1.59
C ASN A 283 2.10 -21.14 -2.00
N ASN A 284 0.90 -20.93 -1.49
CA ASN A 284 -0.28 -21.72 -1.82
C ASN A 284 -0.92 -21.18 -3.09
N VAL A 285 -1.03 -22.03 -4.11
CA VAL A 285 -1.67 -21.71 -5.39
C VAL A 285 -2.94 -22.53 -5.51
N ALA A 286 -4.08 -21.86 -5.66
CA ALA A 286 -5.36 -22.50 -5.87
C ALA A 286 -5.73 -22.44 -7.36
N LEU A 287 -6.03 -23.60 -7.95
CA LEU A 287 -6.32 -23.75 -9.37
C LEU A 287 -7.76 -24.25 -9.54
N PHE A 288 -8.63 -23.42 -10.10
CA PHE A 288 -10.06 -23.67 -10.28
C PHE A 288 -10.41 -23.69 -11.77
N GLY A 289 -10.94 -24.80 -12.26
CA GLY A 289 -11.34 -24.87 -13.67
C GLY A 289 -12.12 -26.13 -14.02
N GLY A 290 -12.48 -26.23 -15.28
CA GLY A 290 -13.27 -27.31 -15.85
C GLY A 290 -13.19 -27.29 -17.36
N ASP A 291 -14.24 -27.78 -18.00
CA ASP A 291 -14.42 -27.74 -19.44
C ASP A 291 -14.91 -26.35 -19.89
N LEU A 292 -14.35 -25.85 -21.01
CA LEU A 292 -14.68 -24.55 -21.60
C LEU A 292 -15.69 -24.69 -22.75
N TYR A 293 -15.74 -25.86 -23.40
CA TYR A 293 -16.49 -26.06 -24.63
C TYR A 293 -17.34 -27.32 -24.59
N LEU A 294 -18.63 -27.12 -24.31
CA LEU A 294 -19.59 -28.21 -24.28
C LEU A 294 -19.68 -28.95 -25.63
N HIS A 295 -19.44 -30.26 -25.62
CA HIS A 295 -19.52 -31.18 -26.76
C HIS A 295 -18.57 -30.85 -27.92
N ASP A 296 -17.42 -30.26 -27.62
CA ASP A 296 -16.41 -30.06 -28.64
C ASP A 296 -15.75 -31.41 -29.05
N PRO A 297 -15.10 -31.49 -30.22
CA PRO A 297 -14.59 -32.75 -30.74
C PRO A 297 -13.32 -33.25 -30.03
N TRP A 298 -12.78 -32.51 -29.06
CA TRP A 298 -11.54 -32.84 -28.37
C TRP A 298 -11.84 -33.55 -27.05
N ASP A 299 -11.08 -34.60 -26.73
CA ASP A 299 -11.31 -35.39 -25.51
C ASP A 299 -10.64 -34.74 -24.27
N ILE A 300 -10.69 -33.41 -24.15
CA ILE A 300 -9.92 -32.61 -23.18
C ILE A 300 -10.86 -31.60 -22.49
N ALA A 301 -10.73 -31.43 -21.17
CA ALA A 301 -11.33 -30.29 -20.48
C ALA A 301 -10.29 -29.16 -20.45
N GLU A 302 -10.44 -28.15 -21.30
CA GLU A 302 -9.39 -27.17 -21.58
C GLU A 302 -8.91 -26.43 -20.33
N GLY A 303 -9.83 -26.00 -19.45
CA GLY A 303 -9.47 -25.29 -18.24
C GLY A 303 -8.66 -26.16 -17.27
N GLU A 304 -9.02 -27.44 -17.11
CA GLU A 304 -8.24 -28.38 -16.28
C GLU A 304 -6.86 -28.64 -16.90
N TYR A 305 -6.78 -28.81 -18.22
CA TYR A 305 -5.53 -29.05 -18.95
C TYR A 305 -4.57 -27.86 -18.86
N LEU A 306 -5.09 -26.64 -19.02
CA LEU A 306 -4.30 -25.41 -18.86
C LEU A 306 -3.80 -25.26 -17.42
N LEU A 307 -4.65 -25.50 -16.42
CA LEU A 307 -4.26 -25.44 -15.01
C LEU A 307 -3.22 -26.50 -14.65
N ASP A 308 -3.28 -27.68 -15.25
CA ASP A 308 -2.24 -28.70 -15.10
C ASP A 308 -0.90 -28.20 -15.64
N SER A 309 -0.90 -27.55 -16.81
CA SER A 309 0.30 -26.96 -17.40
C SER A 309 0.84 -25.77 -16.60
N ILE A 310 -0.04 -24.92 -16.06
CA ILE A 310 0.34 -23.84 -15.14
C ILE A 310 0.99 -24.42 -13.88
N ALA A 311 0.44 -25.50 -13.31
CA ALA A 311 1.01 -26.14 -12.13
C ALA A 311 2.45 -26.63 -12.34
N GLU A 312 2.80 -27.05 -13.57
CA GLU A 312 4.16 -27.46 -13.93
C GLU A 312 5.16 -26.29 -13.92
N HIS A 313 4.70 -25.07 -14.20
CA HIS A 313 5.54 -23.86 -14.20
C HIS A 313 5.60 -23.16 -12.83
N MET A 314 4.79 -23.60 -11.87
CA MET A 314 4.76 -23.09 -10.49
C MET A 314 5.64 -23.95 -9.56
N GLU A 315 6.87 -24.29 -9.98
CA GLU A 315 7.80 -25.07 -9.16
C GLU A 315 8.07 -24.40 -7.80
N GLY A 316 8.02 -25.17 -6.71
CA GLY A 316 8.23 -24.67 -5.34
C GLY A 316 6.98 -24.11 -4.66
N TYR A 317 5.84 -24.05 -5.36
CA TYR A 317 4.54 -23.68 -4.76
C TYR A 317 3.75 -24.92 -4.30
N HIS A 318 2.88 -24.72 -3.32
CA HIS A 318 1.90 -25.70 -2.85
C HIS A 318 0.63 -25.60 -3.69
N ILE A 319 0.48 -26.50 -4.65
CA ILE A 319 -0.63 -26.47 -5.61
C ILE A 319 -1.85 -27.22 -5.05
N THR A 320 -3.00 -26.55 -5.05
CA THR A 320 -4.31 -27.15 -4.78
C THR A 320 -5.17 -27.08 -6.04
N LYS A 321 -5.38 -28.22 -6.67
CA LYS A 321 -6.23 -28.39 -7.86
C LYS A 321 -7.67 -28.67 -7.43
N ALA A 322 -8.60 -27.87 -7.92
CA ALA A 322 -10.01 -27.97 -7.59
C ALA A 322 -10.83 -27.90 -8.88
N TYR A 323 -10.98 -29.06 -9.51
CA TYR A 323 -11.54 -29.19 -10.84
C TYR A 323 -13.03 -29.54 -10.83
N ALA A 324 -13.73 -29.12 -11.88
CA ALA A 324 -15.14 -29.42 -12.07
C ALA A 324 -15.39 -30.93 -12.15
N SER A 325 -14.50 -31.66 -12.84
CA SER A 325 -14.53 -33.13 -12.93
C SER A 325 -14.40 -33.82 -11.56
N ASP A 326 -13.80 -33.15 -10.57
CA ASP A 326 -13.60 -33.63 -9.19
C ASP A 326 -14.65 -33.06 -8.20
N GLY A 327 -15.82 -32.65 -8.72
CA GLY A 327 -16.93 -32.18 -7.91
C GLY A 327 -16.69 -30.81 -7.27
N LEU A 328 -16.22 -29.84 -8.06
CA LEU A 328 -16.15 -28.43 -7.66
C LEU A 328 -17.55 -27.84 -7.42
N TYR A 329 -17.67 -26.94 -6.45
CA TYR A 329 -18.84 -26.13 -6.19
C TYR A 329 -18.43 -24.84 -5.45
N ALA A 330 -19.28 -23.82 -5.46
CA ALA A 330 -18.91 -22.48 -5.00
C ALA A 330 -18.36 -22.41 -3.55
N GLN A 331 -18.90 -23.21 -2.62
CA GLN A 331 -18.39 -23.23 -1.24
C GLN A 331 -17.01 -23.87 -1.14
N LYS A 332 -16.69 -24.90 -1.95
CA LYS A 332 -15.35 -25.51 -2.00
C LYS A 332 -14.29 -24.49 -2.43
N ILE A 333 -14.63 -23.59 -3.35
CA ILE A 333 -13.77 -22.46 -3.76
C ILE A 333 -13.48 -21.57 -2.54
N ASN A 334 -14.53 -21.18 -1.81
CA ASN A 334 -14.36 -20.35 -0.61
C ASN A 334 -13.53 -21.03 0.46
N ASP A 335 -13.75 -22.32 0.70
CA ASP A 335 -13.01 -23.08 1.72
C ASP A 335 -11.51 -23.10 1.39
N ILE A 336 -11.14 -23.38 0.13
CA ILE A 336 -9.73 -23.37 -0.33
C ILE A 336 -9.10 -21.98 -0.21
N ILE A 337 -9.80 -20.92 -0.61
CA ILE A 337 -9.25 -19.55 -0.50
C ILE A 337 -9.11 -19.14 0.97
N ASN A 338 -10.06 -19.52 1.83
CA ASN A 338 -10.02 -19.23 3.27
C ASN A 338 -8.90 -19.99 4.00
N GLU A 339 -8.45 -21.14 3.49
CA GLU A 339 -7.26 -21.84 4.01
C GLU A 339 -5.96 -21.07 3.77
N GLY A 340 -6.00 -20.04 2.91
CA GLY A 340 -4.91 -19.13 2.60
C GLY A 340 -4.27 -19.47 1.27
N ALA A 341 -4.67 -18.76 0.22
CA ALA A 341 -4.05 -18.80 -1.11
C ALA A 341 -3.31 -17.49 -1.40
N GLY A 342 -2.11 -17.57 -1.97
CA GLY A 342 -1.37 -16.42 -2.50
C GLY A 342 -1.71 -16.07 -3.92
N LEU A 343 -1.97 -17.10 -4.74
CA LEU A 343 -2.45 -16.97 -6.11
C LEU A 343 -3.67 -17.87 -6.27
N ALA A 344 -4.73 -17.34 -6.85
CA ALA A 344 -5.88 -18.14 -7.27
C ALA A 344 -6.13 -17.92 -8.77
N VAL A 345 -6.12 -19.00 -9.53
CA VAL A 345 -6.33 -19.00 -10.99
C VAL A 345 -7.67 -19.66 -11.30
N PHE A 346 -8.51 -18.94 -12.04
CA PHE A 346 -9.84 -19.36 -12.45
C PHE A 346 -9.89 -19.50 -13.97
N GLU A 347 -9.93 -20.73 -14.47
CA GLU A 347 -10.06 -21.02 -15.91
C GLU A 347 -11.48 -21.47 -16.24
N GLY A 348 -12.25 -20.63 -16.95
CA GLY A 348 -13.66 -20.88 -17.17
C GLY A 348 -14.34 -19.87 -18.12
N ALA A 349 -15.66 -19.89 -18.09
CA ALA A 349 -16.49 -18.87 -18.71
C ALA A 349 -16.75 -17.72 -17.72
N GLY A 350 -17.15 -16.57 -18.26
CA GLY A 350 -17.37 -15.36 -17.47
C GLY A 350 -18.54 -14.52 -17.95
N ASN A 351 -19.01 -13.67 -17.05
CA ASN A 351 -19.82 -12.51 -17.35
C ASN A 351 -19.49 -11.43 -16.32
N HIS A 352 -19.94 -10.19 -16.54
CA HIS A 352 -19.59 -9.01 -15.74
C HIS A 352 -19.68 -9.17 -14.20
N HIS A 353 -20.48 -10.11 -13.68
CA HIS A 353 -20.69 -10.35 -12.24
C HIS A 353 -20.47 -11.80 -11.76
N LEU A 354 -19.99 -12.69 -12.61
CA LEU A 354 -19.81 -14.10 -12.25
C LEU A 354 -18.76 -14.79 -13.10
N TRP A 355 -18.07 -15.75 -12.49
CA TRP A 355 -17.29 -16.77 -13.16
C TRP A 355 -18.07 -18.10 -13.14
N ALA A 356 -17.89 -18.92 -14.17
CA ALA A 356 -18.55 -20.22 -14.25
C ALA A 356 -17.71 -21.27 -14.98
N THR A 357 -17.93 -22.53 -14.66
CA THR A 357 -17.30 -23.67 -15.34
C THR A 357 -18.22 -24.88 -15.29
N HIS A 358 -17.95 -25.94 -16.03
CA HIS A 358 -18.64 -27.22 -15.88
C HIS A 358 -17.66 -28.40 -15.98
N ALA A 359 -18.10 -29.58 -15.57
CA ALA A 359 -17.33 -30.80 -15.80
C ALA A 359 -17.43 -31.17 -17.28
N LYS A 360 -16.47 -31.96 -17.76
CA LYS A 360 -16.45 -32.40 -19.15
C LYS A 360 -17.73 -33.14 -19.54
N ASP A 361 -18.31 -32.75 -20.68
CA ASP A 361 -19.56 -33.30 -21.21
C ASP A 361 -20.76 -33.23 -20.23
N ASP A 362 -20.69 -32.39 -19.20
CA ASP A 362 -21.78 -32.14 -18.25
C ASP A 362 -22.39 -30.75 -18.51
N GLU A 363 -23.67 -30.71 -18.86
CA GLU A 363 -24.39 -29.45 -19.06
C GLU A 363 -24.62 -28.68 -17.74
N LYS A 364 -24.27 -29.26 -16.59
CA LYS A 364 -24.43 -28.65 -15.27
C LYS A 364 -23.29 -27.67 -14.95
N TRP A 365 -23.59 -26.40 -15.14
CA TRP A 365 -22.72 -25.29 -14.76
C TRP A 365 -22.58 -25.09 -13.24
N ILE A 366 -21.35 -24.83 -12.82
CA ILE A 366 -20.94 -24.34 -11.50
C ILE A 366 -20.77 -22.83 -11.64
N TYR A 367 -21.50 -22.07 -10.83
CA TYR A 367 -21.45 -20.61 -10.84
C TYR A 367 -20.80 -20.08 -9.56
N TYR A 368 -19.93 -19.09 -9.72
CA TYR A 368 -19.31 -18.36 -8.63
C TYR A 368 -19.53 -16.85 -8.83
N TYR A 369 -20.42 -16.30 -8.01
CA TYR A 369 -20.89 -14.92 -8.09
C TYR A 369 -20.08 -14.00 -7.17
N GLU A 370 -20.17 -12.68 -7.41
CA GLU A 370 -19.71 -11.65 -6.46
C GLU A 370 -20.23 -11.88 -5.02
N TRP A 371 -21.45 -12.41 -4.86
CA TRP A 371 -21.99 -12.75 -3.53
C TRP A 371 -21.22 -13.89 -2.84
N ASN A 372 -20.57 -14.77 -3.60
CA ASN A 372 -19.68 -15.78 -3.03
C ASN A 372 -18.36 -15.16 -2.54
N VAL A 373 -17.83 -14.17 -3.27
CA VAL A 373 -16.65 -13.37 -2.88
C VAL A 373 -16.90 -12.64 -1.56
N LEU A 374 -18.09 -12.05 -1.36
CA LEU A 374 -18.46 -11.40 -0.10
C LEU A 374 -18.51 -12.35 1.11
N GLN A 375 -18.69 -13.65 0.87
CA GLN A 375 -18.73 -14.66 1.94
C GLN A 375 -17.35 -15.16 2.37
N LEU A 376 -16.29 -14.76 1.65
CA LEU A 376 -14.93 -15.12 2.02
C LEU A 376 -14.55 -14.49 3.36
N LYS A 377 -13.80 -15.27 4.15
CA LYS A 377 -13.27 -14.92 5.47
C LYS A 377 -11.75 -14.92 5.48
N ASN A 378 -11.13 -14.93 4.30
CA ASN A 378 -9.68 -14.91 4.15
C ASN A 378 -9.13 -13.65 4.81
N ASP A 379 -8.16 -13.86 5.69
CA ASP A 379 -7.34 -12.86 6.37
C ASP A 379 -6.05 -12.56 5.59
N TYR A 380 -5.78 -13.32 4.53
CA TYR A 380 -4.69 -13.10 3.57
C TYR A 380 -5.25 -12.82 2.18
N LEU A 381 -4.69 -11.83 1.48
CA LEU A 381 -5.21 -11.33 0.20
C LEU A 381 -4.48 -11.98 -0.99
N PRO A 382 -5.12 -12.87 -1.77
CA PRO A 382 -4.53 -13.44 -2.97
C PRO A 382 -4.37 -12.42 -4.10
N ILE A 383 -3.53 -12.76 -5.08
CA ILE A 383 -3.63 -12.28 -6.45
C ILE A 383 -4.63 -13.19 -7.20
N ILE A 384 -5.59 -12.62 -7.91
CA ILE A 384 -6.65 -13.36 -8.61
C ILE A 384 -6.45 -13.26 -10.12
N LEU A 385 -6.19 -14.37 -10.80
CA LEU A 385 -6.17 -14.45 -12.27
C LEU A 385 -7.43 -15.15 -12.76
N THR A 386 -8.14 -14.57 -13.73
CA THR A 386 -9.39 -15.15 -14.25
C THR A 386 -9.42 -15.15 -15.77
N SER A 387 -9.94 -16.21 -16.36
CA SER A 387 -10.41 -16.24 -17.74
C SER A 387 -11.92 -16.33 -17.83
N GLY A 388 -12.47 -15.77 -18.92
CA GLY A 388 -13.91 -15.71 -19.17
C GLY A 388 -14.39 -14.31 -19.56
N ALA A 389 -15.38 -14.23 -20.43
CA ALA A 389 -15.85 -12.98 -21.02
C ALA A 389 -16.20 -11.90 -19.98
N ARG A 390 -15.63 -10.71 -20.15
CA ARG A 390 -16.00 -9.44 -19.49
C ARG A 390 -15.86 -9.42 -17.97
N LEU A 391 -15.07 -10.32 -17.39
CA LEU A 391 -14.81 -10.33 -15.95
C LEU A 391 -14.11 -9.03 -15.49
N GLY A 392 -13.29 -8.43 -16.36
CA GLY A 392 -12.59 -7.16 -16.17
C GLY A 392 -13.31 -5.96 -16.81
N GLN A 393 -14.57 -6.05 -17.21
CA GLN A 393 -15.24 -4.95 -17.94
C GLN A 393 -15.62 -3.77 -17.01
N PHE A 394 -14.67 -2.91 -16.66
CA PHE A 394 -14.87 -1.88 -15.63
C PHE A 394 -15.62 -0.60 -16.09
N ASN A 395 -16.14 -0.56 -17.32
CA ASN A 395 -17.05 0.48 -17.80
C ASN A 395 -18.52 0.23 -17.42
N GLY A 396 -18.86 -0.83 -16.68
CA GLY A 396 -20.22 -1.06 -16.18
C GLY A 396 -20.66 -0.08 -15.08
N THR A 397 -21.97 0.07 -14.82
CA THR A 397 -22.48 0.86 -13.69
C THR A 397 -22.21 0.21 -12.34
N ARG A 398 -22.11 -1.12 -12.31
CA ARG A 398 -21.62 -1.91 -11.18
C ARG A 398 -20.16 -2.28 -11.42
N GLU A 399 -19.43 -2.55 -10.35
CA GLU A 399 -18.09 -3.13 -10.38
C GLU A 399 -18.12 -4.43 -11.22
N CYS A 400 -17.06 -4.68 -11.99
CA CYS A 400 -16.90 -5.95 -12.70
C CYS A 400 -16.31 -7.00 -11.74
N PHE A 401 -16.42 -8.28 -12.11
CA PHE A 401 -15.99 -9.39 -11.27
C PHE A 401 -14.54 -9.25 -10.76
N ASN A 402 -13.55 -8.95 -11.63
CA ASN A 402 -12.15 -8.78 -11.21
C ASN A 402 -11.95 -7.61 -10.24
N TRP A 403 -12.52 -6.43 -10.57
CA TRP A 403 -12.39 -5.27 -9.69
C TRP A 403 -13.10 -5.49 -8.35
N PHE A 404 -14.21 -6.24 -8.33
CA PHE A 404 -14.96 -6.54 -7.13
C PHE A 404 -14.10 -7.24 -6.06
N TRP A 405 -13.18 -8.12 -6.45
CA TRP A 405 -12.24 -8.76 -5.51
C TRP A 405 -11.37 -7.74 -4.78
N VAL A 406 -10.81 -6.78 -5.51
CA VAL A 406 -9.90 -5.76 -4.98
C VAL A 406 -10.67 -4.70 -4.18
N ALA A 407 -11.76 -4.18 -4.75
CA ALA A 407 -12.61 -3.15 -4.13
C ALA A 407 -13.25 -3.59 -2.81
N ARG A 408 -13.44 -4.90 -2.61
CA ARG A 408 -14.03 -5.48 -1.39
C ARG A 408 -13.00 -6.04 -0.41
N GLY A 409 -11.71 -5.80 -0.65
CA GLY A 409 -10.62 -6.30 0.18
C GLY A 409 -10.61 -7.82 0.30
N LYS A 410 -10.87 -8.52 -0.81
CA LYS A 410 -10.79 -9.98 -0.92
C LYS A 410 -9.59 -10.45 -1.74
N ALA A 411 -8.94 -9.54 -2.44
CA ALA A 411 -7.68 -9.73 -3.16
C ALA A 411 -6.85 -8.45 -3.08
N VAL A 412 -5.53 -8.57 -3.20
CA VAL A 412 -4.63 -7.41 -3.29
C VAL A 412 -4.56 -6.88 -4.72
N ALA A 413 -4.68 -7.78 -5.69
CA ALA A 413 -4.74 -7.48 -7.11
C ALA A 413 -5.57 -8.54 -7.85
N SER A 414 -6.09 -8.17 -9.01
CA SER A 414 -6.72 -9.12 -9.92
C SER A 414 -6.39 -8.82 -11.37
N ILE A 415 -6.26 -9.86 -12.18
CA ILE A 415 -5.97 -9.77 -13.61
C ILE A 415 -7.05 -10.52 -14.38
N GLY A 416 -7.63 -9.90 -15.40
CA GLY A 416 -8.66 -10.54 -16.21
C GLY A 416 -9.09 -9.75 -17.44
N PRO A 417 -9.85 -10.38 -18.35
CA PRO A 417 -10.19 -9.81 -19.64
C PRO A 417 -11.30 -8.75 -19.55
N THR A 418 -11.10 -7.60 -20.19
CA THR A 418 -12.10 -6.52 -20.32
C THR A 418 -13.16 -6.78 -21.40
N GLY A 419 -12.87 -7.67 -22.34
CA GLY A 419 -13.72 -8.03 -23.49
C GLY A 419 -14.20 -9.49 -23.48
N LEU A 420 -14.68 -9.99 -24.62
CA LEU A 420 -15.24 -11.34 -24.75
C LEU A 420 -14.25 -12.49 -24.44
N CYS A 421 -12.95 -12.30 -24.66
CA CYS A 421 -11.87 -13.28 -24.57
C CYS A 421 -12.02 -14.59 -25.36
N TRP A 422 -10.87 -15.13 -25.78
CA TRP A 422 -10.79 -16.36 -26.57
C TRP A 422 -9.67 -17.25 -26.06
N ILE A 423 -9.94 -18.56 -26.04
CA ILE A 423 -9.03 -19.59 -25.55
C ILE A 423 -8.94 -20.71 -26.59
N GLY A 424 -7.77 -21.34 -26.76
CA GLY A 424 -7.60 -22.47 -27.69
C GLY A 424 -8.43 -23.70 -27.29
N HIS A 425 -8.82 -24.51 -28.28
CA HIS A 425 -9.50 -25.80 -28.07
C HIS A 425 -8.51 -26.95 -27.87
N GLY A 426 -8.89 -27.93 -27.06
CA GLY A 426 -8.04 -29.08 -26.75
C GLY A 426 -6.65 -28.66 -26.26
N GLU A 427 -5.61 -29.31 -26.75
CA GLU A 427 -4.22 -29.00 -26.38
C GLU A 427 -3.77 -27.59 -26.82
N ASN A 428 -4.46 -26.95 -27.77
CA ASN A 428 -4.11 -25.59 -28.18
C ASN A 428 -4.38 -24.54 -27.09
N VAL A 429 -5.11 -24.90 -26.03
CA VAL A 429 -5.36 -24.02 -24.88
C VAL A 429 -4.05 -23.49 -24.28
N THR A 430 -2.97 -24.26 -24.30
CA THR A 430 -1.64 -23.85 -23.80
C THR A 430 -0.78 -23.18 -24.86
N GLU A 431 -1.16 -23.24 -26.14
CA GLU A 431 -0.31 -22.83 -27.27
C GLU A 431 -0.71 -21.47 -27.85
N MET A 432 -1.96 -21.02 -27.67
CA MET A 432 -2.45 -19.77 -28.28
C MET A 432 -3.45 -19.01 -27.40
N PHE A 433 -3.75 -17.78 -27.82
CA PHE A 433 -4.76 -16.88 -27.22
C PHE A 433 -4.55 -16.67 -25.71
N LEU A 434 -5.64 -16.46 -24.95
CA LEU A 434 -5.54 -16.09 -23.54
C LEU A 434 -4.91 -17.19 -22.69
N GLY A 435 -5.10 -18.47 -23.03
CA GLY A 435 -4.53 -19.59 -22.26
C GLY A 435 -2.99 -19.63 -22.28
N ASN A 436 -2.36 -19.45 -23.45
CA ASN A 436 -0.90 -19.32 -23.52
C ASN A 436 -0.39 -18.05 -22.80
N LEU A 437 -1.15 -16.95 -22.88
CA LEU A 437 -0.80 -15.72 -22.17
C LEU A 437 -0.88 -15.90 -20.65
N HIS A 438 -1.89 -16.61 -20.14
CA HIS A 438 -2.01 -16.98 -18.73
C HIS A 438 -0.88 -17.89 -18.27
N LEU A 439 -0.48 -18.87 -19.09
CA LEU A 439 0.67 -19.73 -18.80
C LEU A 439 1.95 -18.90 -18.58
N ARG A 440 2.25 -17.99 -19.51
CA ARG A 440 3.39 -17.07 -19.43
C ARG A 440 3.31 -16.12 -18.25
N LEU A 441 2.12 -15.59 -17.97
CA LEU A 441 1.90 -14.73 -16.83
C LEU A 441 2.14 -15.46 -15.50
N CYS A 442 1.64 -16.68 -15.36
CA CYS A 442 1.91 -17.51 -14.18
C CYS A 442 3.40 -17.85 -14.06
N GLU A 443 4.09 -18.15 -15.15
CA GLU A 443 5.54 -18.37 -15.16
C GLU A 443 6.31 -17.13 -14.67
N GLU A 444 5.96 -15.93 -15.15
CA GLU A 444 6.57 -14.68 -14.67
C GLU A 444 6.22 -14.40 -13.19
N MET A 445 4.97 -14.66 -12.78
CA MET A 445 4.55 -14.49 -11.38
C MET A 445 5.25 -15.49 -10.44
N ALA A 446 5.57 -16.71 -10.92
CA ALA A 446 6.32 -17.70 -10.15
C ALA A 446 7.68 -17.17 -9.70
N GLY A 447 8.31 -16.31 -10.53
CA GLY A 447 9.57 -15.63 -10.26
C GLY A 447 9.54 -14.56 -9.16
N ARG A 448 8.37 -14.24 -8.59
CA ARG A 448 8.19 -13.27 -7.50
C ARG A 448 8.75 -11.88 -7.81
N GLY A 449 8.65 -11.45 -9.07
CA GLY A 449 8.96 -10.09 -9.49
C GLY A 449 7.95 -9.07 -8.95
N LEU A 450 8.03 -7.84 -9.47
CA LEU A 450 6.90 -6.92 -9.33
C LEU A 450 5.78 -7.36 -10.28
N LEU A 451 4.54 -7.16 -9.86
CA LEU A 451 3.37 -7.64 -10.60
C LEU A 451 3.25 -7.01 -11.99
N GLY A 452 3.63 -5.75 -12.13
CA GLY A 452 3.71 -5.05 -13.41
C GLY A 452 4.72 -5.67 -14.37
N ASN A 453 5.88 -6.12 -13.87
CA ASN A 453 6.85 -6.85 -14.69
C ASN A 453 6.24 -8.12 -15.23
N ALA A 454 5.59 -8.90 -14.37
CA ALA A 454 4.98 -10.16 -14.79
C ALA A 454 3.92 -9.94 -15.88
N TRP A 455 3.05 -8.94 -15.70
CA TRP A 455 2.05 -8.54 -16.70
C TRP A 455 2.69 -8.12 -18.03
N GLY A 456 3.62 -7.15 -18.02
CA GLY A 456 4.19 -6.60 -19.25
C GLY A 456 5.14 -7.56 -19.97
N ASN A 457 5.94 -8.33 -19.22
CA ASN A 457 6.83 -9.34 -19.77
C ASN A 457 6.03 -10.49 -20.40
N ALA A 458 4.91 -10.91 -19.79
CA ALA A 458 4.05 -11.95 -20.35
C ALA A 458 3.43 -11.51 -21.68
N ILE A 459 2.90 -10.28 -21.77
CA ILE A 459 2.39 -9.70 -23.02
C ILE A 459 3.50 -9.63 -24.07
N THR A 460 4.67 -9.12 -23.70
CA THR A 460 5.82 -9.00 -24.61
C THR A 460 6.31 -10.35 -25.11
N GLY A 461 6.44 -11.34 -24.22
CA GLY A 461 6.82 -12.70 -24.58
C GLY A 461 5.78 -13.40 -25.45
N TYR A 462 4.50 -13.15 -25.18
CA TYR A 462 3.38 -13.68 -25.95
C TYR A 462 3.35 -13.13 -27.38
N LEU A 463 3.29 -11.81 -27.54
CA LEU A 463 3.16 -11.14 -28.83
C LEU A 463 4.37 -11.38 -29.76
N ASN A 464 5.54 -11.64 -29.19
CA ASN A 464 6.75 -11.99 -29.94
C ASN A 464 6.90 -13.49 -30.27
N ASN A 465 5.92 -14.34 -29.89
CA ASN A 465 5.97 -15.78 -30.13
C ASN A 465 5.10 -16.25 -31.30
N PHE A 466 4.35 -15.37 -31.95
CA PHE A 466 3.42 -15.73 -33.03
C PHE A 466 3.74 -15.03 -34.35
N SER A 467 3.33 -15.65 -35.45
CA SER A 467 3.32 -14.97 -36.74
C SER A 467 2.10 -14.05 -36.83
N TRP A 468 2.32 -12.82 -37.29
CA TRP A 468 1.28 -11.79 -37.39
C TRP A 468 0.47 -11.92 -38.69
N SER A 469 0.02 -13.14 -39.00
CA SER A 469 -0.65 -13.46 -40.26
C SER A 469 -1.99 -14.17 -40.07
N GLY A 470 -2.88 -14.04 -41.06
CA GLY A 470 -4.15 -14.76 -41.10
C GLY A 470 -5.19 -14.30 -40.08
N VAL A 471 -6.16 -15.17 -39.80
CA VAL A 471 -7.30 -14.88 -38.91
C VAL A 471 -6.88 -14.87 -37.44
N ALA A 472 -5.87 -15.65 -37.07
CA ALA A 472 -5.37 -15.76 -35.70
C ALA A 472 -4.84 -14.43 -35.14
N LYS A 473 -4.33 -13.54 -36.01
CA LYS A 473 -3.82 -12.21 -35.62
C LYS A 473 -4.81 -11.43 -34.76
N ALA A 474 -6.09 -11.37 -35.13
CA ALA A 474 -7.09 -10.62 -34.36
C ALA A 474 -7.27 -11.17 -32.94
N PHE A 475 -7.24 -12.49 -32.78
CA PHE A 475 -7.36 -13.14 -31.48
C PHE A 475 -6.11 -12.97 -30.61
N HIS A 476 -4.92 -12.98 -31.20
CA HIS A 476 -3.67 -12.69 -30.49
C HIS A 476 -3.61 -11.25 -29.99
N MET A 477 -3.96 -10.29 -30.86
CA MET A 477 -4.08 -8.87 -30.48
C MET A 477 -5.08 -8.70 -29.35
N LYS A 478 -6.28 -9.27 -29.50
CA LYS A 478 -7.33 -9.21 -28.48
C LYS A 478 -6.89 -9.74 -27.12
N ALA A 479 -6.19 -10.87 -27.09
CA ALA A 479 -5.73 -11.48 -25.84
C ALA A 479 -4.78 -10.54 -25.05
N ALA A 480 -3.92 -9.80 -25.76
CA ALA A 480 -3.04 -8.80 -25.13
C ALA A 480 -3.80 -7.53 -24.74
N GLU A 481 -4.63 -7.00 -25.64
CA GLU A 481 -5.35 -5.73 -25.42
C GLU A 481 -6.37 -5.80 -24.28
N GLU A 482 -6.97 -6.97 -24.02
CA GLU A 482 -8.02 -7.10 -23.02
C GLU A 482 -7.51 -7.51 -21.63
N LEU A 483 -6.26 -7.93 -21.48
CA LEU A 483 -5.70 -8.40 -20.21
C LEU A 483 -5.39 -7.22 -19.27
N GLU A 484 -6.32 -6.90 -18.38
CA GLU A 484 -6.23 -5.75 -17.48
C GLU A 484 -5.66 -6.14 -16.11
N LEU A 485 -4.70 -5.36 -15.61
CA LEU A 485 -4.19 -5.48 -14.24
C LEU A 485 -4.91 -4.51 -13.31
N PHE A 486 -5.85 -5.02 -12.52
CA PHE A 486 -6.46 -4.31 -11.40
C PHE A 486 -5.59 -4.41 -10.16
N GLY A 487 -4.68 -3.45 -9.98
CA GLY A 487 -3.77 -3.44 -8.85
C GLY A 487 -2.62 -2.47 -9.06
N ASP A 488 -1.71 -2.46 -8.08
CA ASP A 488 -0.48 -1.69 -8.14
C ASP A 488 0.58 -2.44 -8.98
N PRO A 489 1.11 -1.87 -10.07
CA PRO A 489 2.12 -2.54 -10.90
C PRO A 489 3.48 -2.68 -10.18
N THR A 490 3.71 -1.92 -9.11
CA THR A 490 4.90 -2.03 -8.25
C THR A 490 4.69 -3.00 -7.08
N LEU A 491 3.54 -3.67 -7.01
CA LEU A 491 3.28 -4.69 -6.00
C LEU A 491 4.32 -5.80 -6.10
N LYS A 492 5.07 -6.06 -5.02
CA LYS A 492 5.94 -7.23 -4.96
C LYS A 492 5.10 -8.49 -4.73
N ILE A 493 5.18 -9.44 -5.64
CA ILE A 493 4.45 -10.71 -5.54
C ILE A 493 4.96 -11.49 -4.32
N GLY A 494 4.05 -11.77 -3.38
CA GLY A 494 4.36 -12.39 -2.08
C GLY A 494 4.70 -11.41 -0.95
N GLY A 495 4.56 -10.11 -1.21
CA GLY A 495 5.01 -9.03 -0.32
C GLY A 495 6.49 -8.76 -0.50
N TYR A 496 6.95 -7.61 -0.02
CA TYR A 496 8.38 -7.42 0.14
C TYR A 496 8.76 -8.33 1.29
N GLU A 497 9.52 -9.39 0.99
CA GLU A 497 10.36 -10.00 2.03
C GLU A 497 10.99 -8.82 2.75
N SER A 498 10.84 -8.74 4.07
CA SER A 498 11.63 -7.84 4.89
C SER A 498 13.07 -8.03 4.41
N SER A 499 13.56 -7.09 3.59
CA SER A 499 14.66 -7.23 2.63
C SER A 499 15.47 -8.51 2.81
N ALA A 500 15.35 -9.45 1.86
CA ALA A 500 16.07 -10.72 1.82
C ALA A 500 17.45 -10.64 2.51
N GLY A 501 17.52 -11.18 3.73
CA GLY A 501 18.76 -11.39 4.45
C GLY A 501 19.44 -10.14 5.01
N TYR A 502 18.77 -9.40 5.90
CA TYR A 502 19.48 -9.20 7.17
C TYR A 502 19.34 -10.52 7.92
N ILE A 503 20.44 -11.26 8.04
CA ILE A 503 20.68 -11.89 9.34
C ILE A 503 20.52 -10.71 10.28
N HIS A 504 19.44 -10.64 11.08
CA HIS A 504 19.30 -9.57 12.07
C HIS A 504 20.58 -9.61 12.89
N HIS A 505 21.47 -8.69 12.59
CA HIS A 505 22.78 -8.71 13.17
C HIS A 505 22.56 -8.20 14.57
N THR A 506 22.92 -9.04 15.53
CA THR A 506 23.05 -8.55 16.89
C THR A 506 24.38 -7.86 16.96
N LEU A 507 24.35 -6.54 16.87
CA LEU A 507 25.51 -5.68 17.08
C LEU A 507 25.65 -5.48 18.58
N HIS A 508 26.88 -5.58 19.08
CA HIS A 508 27.17 -5.40 20.50
C HIS A 508 27.96 -4.12 20.73
N VAL A 509 27.54 -3.31 21.68
CA VAL A 509 28.24 -2.10 22.13
C VAL A 509 28.74 -2.33 23.56
N GLY A 510 30.02 -2.06 23.83
CA GLY A 510 30.68 -2.36 25.10
C GLY A 510 31.04 -3.83 25.27
N GLY A 511 31.48 -4.23 26.47
CA GLY A 511 31.91 -5.60 26.80
C GLY A 511 33.25 -6.03 26.19
N ASP A 512 33.67 -7.28 26.47
CA ASP A 512 34.99 -7.83 26.10
C ASP A 512 34.99 -8.68 24.80
N GLY A 513 33.90 -8.65 24.03
CA GLY A 513 33.72 -9.47 22.83
C GLY A 513 34.52 -8.96 21.62
N PRO A 514 35.06 -9.84 20.75
CA PRO A 514 35.73 -9.41 19.53
C PRO A 514 34.73 -8.77 18.55
N GLY A 515 35.04 -7.56 18.09
CA GLY A 515 34.20 -6.84 17.12
C GLY A 515 33.10 -5.96 17.74
N ASN A 516 33.04 -5.86 19.07
CA ASN A 516 32.09 -4.97 19.74
C ASN A 516 32.44 -3.49 19.46
N TYR A 517 31.41 -2.69 19.28
CA TYR A 517 31.52 -1.24 19.17
C TYR A 517 31.83 -0.63 20.53
N THR A 518 32.50 0.52 20.54
CA THR A 518 32.71 1.30 21.78
C THR A 518 31.68 2.41 21.97
N LYS A 519 30.92 2.70 20.92
CA LYS A 519 29.94 3.77 20.82
C LYS A 519 28.62 3.25 20.26
N ILE A 520 27.51 3.73 20.80
CA ILE A 520 26.17 3.34 20.36
C ILE A 520 25.89 3.90 18.96
N GLN A 521 26.28 5.16 18.70
CA GLN A 521 26.03 5.78 17.40
C GLN A 521 26.79 5.09 16.25
N ASP A 522 27.99 4.57 16.52
CA ASP A 522 28.77 3.84 15.50
C ASP A 522 28.08 2.50 15.16
N ALA A 523 27.50 1.83 16.15
CA ALA A 523 26.70 0.62 15.92
C ALA A 523 25.43 0.95 15.13
N ILE A 524 24.71 2.04 15.46
CA ILE A 524 23.56 2.54 14.68
C ILE A 524 23.98 2.85 13.23
N GLY A 525 25.12 3.51 13.03
CA GLY A 525 25.64 3.86 11.71
C GLY A 525 25.90 2.64 10.82
N ASN A 526 26.37 1.53 11.42
CA ASN A 526 26.64 0.28 10.72
C ASN A 526 25.47 -0.71 10.71
N ALA A 527 24.46 -0.50 11.55
CA ALA A 527 23.24 -1.29 11.55
C ALA A 527 22.42 -1.04 10.27
N SER A 528 21.50 -1.95 10.03
CA SER A 528 20.48 -1.82 9.00
C SER A 528 19.08 -2.02 9.57
N ASP A 529 18.05 -1.69 8.80
CA ASP A 529 16.67 -1.84 9.26
C ASP A 529 16.39 -3.28 9.70
N GLY A 530 15.74 -3.40 10.86
CA GLY A 530 15.46 -4.65 11.57
C GLY A 530 16.59 -5.13 12.49
N ASP A 531 17.79 -4.56 12.47
CA ASP A 531 18.89 -5.03 13.33
C ASP A 531 18.63 -4.80 14.82
N ARG A 532 19.35 -5.59 15.63
CA ARG A 532 19.33 -5.51 17.10
C ARG A 532 20.66 -4.97 17.59
N ILE A 533 20.61 -3.96 18.44
CA ILE A 533 21.81 -3.44 19.13
C ILE A 533 21.67 -3.78 20.61
N ILE A 534 22.57 -4.62 21.11
CA ILE A 534 22.70 -4.92 22.55
C ILE A 534 23.81 -4.07 23.12
N VAL A 535 23.46 -3.21 24.07
CA VAL A 535 24.39 -2.33 24.77
C VAL A 535 24.67 -2.94 26.14
N HIS A 536 25.91 -3.42 26.30
CA HIS A 536 26.40 -4.04 27.53
C HIS A 536 26.59 -3.01 28.65
N PRO A 537 26.69 -3.46 29.93
CA PRO A 537 26.83 -2.57 31.07
C PRO A 537 27.95 -1.54 30.90
N GLY A 538 27.63 -0.28 31.16
CA GLY A 538 28.56 0.83 30.98
C GLY A 538 27.87 2.19 30.95
N VAL A 539 28.67 3.25 30.96
CA VAL A 539 28.18 4.63 30.83
C VAL A 539 28.61 5.18 29.47
N TYR A 540 27.64 5.51 28.63
CA TYR A 540 27.83 5.99 27.26
C TYR A 540 27.43 7.47 27.21
N VAL A 541 28.40 8.35 26.96
CA VAL A 541 28.16 9.80 26.86
C VAL A 541 28.02 10.18 25.40
N GLU A 542 26.81 10.10 24.87
CA GLU A 542 26.52 10.24 23.43
C GLU A 542 25.14 10.85 23.21
N ASN A 543 25.00 11.67 22.17
CA ASN A 543 23.71 12.04 21.60
C ASN A 543 23.44 11.11 20.42
N LEU A 544 22.21 10.59 20.30
CA LEU A 544 21.89 9.57 19.31
C LEU A 544 20.91 10.10 18.27
N SER A 545 21.16 9.77 17.01
CA SER A 545 20.22 9.94 15.90
C SER A 545 19.98 8.57 15.27
N ILE A 546 18.73 8.11 15.36
CA ILE A 546 18.30 6.79 14.93
C ILE A 546 17.43 6.97 13.70
N ASP A 547 18.04 6.74 12.54
CA ASP A 547 17.48 6.93 11.20
C ASP A 547 17.13 5.61 10.52
N LYS A 548 17.06 4.52 11.29
CA LYS A 548 16.77 3.16 10.85
C LYS A 548 15.78 2.50 11.80
N SER A 549 14.98 1.56 11.31
CA SER A 549 14.04 0.79 12.13
C SER A 549 14.83 -0.23 12.97
N LEU A 550 15.12 0.09 14.24
CA LEU A 550 16.05 -0.69 15.07
C LEU A 550 15.42 -1.11 16.40
N THR A 551 15.84 -2.27 16.92
CA THR A 551 15.67 -2.59 18.35
C THR A 551 16.97 -2.36 19.08
N ILE A 552 16.98 -1.40 20.00
CA ILE A 552 18.15 -1.09 20.84
C ILE A 552 17.81 -1.46 22.28
N THR A 553 18.59 -2.36 22.87
CA THR A 553 18.39 -2.90 24.21
C THR A 553 19.60 -2.65 25.08
N GLY A 554 19.40 -1.98 26.21
CA GLY A 554 20.36 -1.86 27.29
C GLY A 554 20.28 -3.07 28.21
N GLU A 555 21.44 -3.60 28.60
CA GLU A 555 21.59 -4.58 29.68
C GLU A 555 22.35 -3.87 30.81
N ASP A 556 21.65 -3.17 31.71
CA ASP A 556 22.25 -2.32 32.76
C ASP A 556 23.19 -1.22 32.21
N ALA A 557 22.81 -0.64 31.07
CA ALA A 557 23.56 0.43 30.41
C ALA A 557 22.96 1.82 30.71
N THR A 558 23.82 2.78 31.01
CA THR A 558 23.44 4.19 31.21
C THR A 558 23.83 5.00 29.98
N ILE A 559 22.87 5.70 29.38
CA ILE A 559 23.10 6.70 28.33
C ILE A 559 23.05 8.10 28.96
N LYS A 560 24.19 8.77 29.05
CA LYS A 560 24.26 10.20 29.41
C LYS A 560 24.19 11.05 28.15
N THR A 561 23.08 11.73 27.94
CA THR A 561 22.75 12.36 26.66
C THR A 561 22.19 13.76 26.79
N GLY A 562 22.31 14.55 25.72
CA GLY A 562 21.57 15.79 25.51
C GLY A 562 20.41 15.62 24.52
N GLY A 563 20.15 14.39 24.06
CA GLY A 563 19.03 14.01 23.19
C GLY A 563 19.24 12.70 22.43
N ILE A 564 18.17 11.93 22.30
CA ILE A 564 18.04 10.74 21.44
C ILE A 564 16.91 11.03 20.46
N ILE A 565 17.23 11.11 19.17
CA ILE A 565 16.27 11.46 18.12
C ILE A 565 15.88 10.20 17.36
N LEU A 566 14.58 9.90 17.32
CA LEU A 566 14.00 8.78 16.58
C LEU A 566 13.37 9.33 15.29
N CYS A 567 14.01 9.10 14.15
CA CYS A 567 13.60 9.65 12.85
C CYS A 567 12.84 8.64 11.97
N SER A 568 13.00 7.34 12.22
CA SER A 568 12.42 6.26 11.42
C SER A 568 11.30 5.52 12.15
N PRO A 569 10.38 4.84 11.43
CA PRO A 569 9.30 4.10 12.07
C PRO A 569 9.81 2.82 12.78
N ASP A 570 8.98 2.25 13.65
CA ASP A 570 9.17 0.93 14.27
C ASP A 570 10.48 0.80 15.09
N ILE A 571 10.92 1.90 15.69
CA ILE A 571 12.08 1.91 16.60
C ILE A 571 11.68 1.43 17.98
N THR A 572 12.44 0.50 18.55
CA THR A 572 12.32 0.08 19.95
C THR A 572 13.53 0.54 20.78
N ILE A 573 13.28 1.28 21.85
CA ILE A 573 14.29 1.64 22.88
C ILE A 573 13.89 0.99 24.20
N ARG A 574 14.74 0.13 24.74
CA ARG A 574 14.44 -0.55 26.01
C ARG A 574 15.63 -0.85 26.91
N GLY A 575 15.39 -0.95 28.21
CA GLY A 575 16.36 -1.46 29.20
C GLY A 575 17.48 -0.49 29.56
N PHE A 576 17.30 0.82 29.34
CA PHE A 576 18.31 1.83 29.63
C PHE A 576 17.99 2.65 30.88
N GLU A 577 19.04 3.06 31.59
CA GLU A 577 19.04 4.30 32.35
C GLU A 577 19.42 5.44 31.39
N ILE A 578 18.58 6.46 31.24
CA ILE A 578 18.79 7.60 30.34
C ILE A 578 18.83 8.87 31.19
N GLU A 579 20.01 9.48 31.25
CA GLU A 579 20.31 10.62 32.12
C GLU A 579 20.68 11.86 31.30
N GLY A 580 19.97 12.96 31.54
CA GLY A 580 20.31 14.27 30.99
C GLY A 580 21.51 14.91 31.69
N TYR A 581 22.55 15.31 30.93
CA TYR A 581 23.63 16.15 31.48
C TYR A 581 23.35 17.66 31.38
N GLU A 582 22.32 18.03 30.61
CA GLU A 582 21.74 19.36 30.47
C GLU A 582 20.21 19.26 30.52
N LYS A 583 19.53 20.37 30.86
CA LYS A 583 18.07 20.46 30.82
C LYS A 583 17.56 20.63 29.38
N ASN A 584 17.75 19.63 28.53
CA ASN A 584 17.24 19.56 27.15
C ASN A 584 16.17 18.45 27.04
N GLU A 585 15.75 18.12 25.83
CA GLU A 585 14.87 16.99 25.54
C GLU A 585 15.62 15.64 25.61
N GLY A 586 15.01 14.62 26.21
CA GLY A 586 15.59 13.28 26.39
C GLY A 586 15.45 12.42 25.14
N ILE A 587 14.25 11.91 24.88
CA ILE A 587 13.89 11.20 23.65
C ILE A 587 12.94 12.07 22.83
N ILE A 588 13.29 12.33 21.57
CA ILE A 588 12.45 13.04 20.60
C ILE A 588 12.01 12.06 19.53
N CYS A 589 10.71 11.79 19.45
CA CYS A 589 10.14 10.78 18.56
C CYS A 589 9.39 11.42 17.39
N TYR A 590 10.05 11.51 16.23
CA TYR A 590 9.42 11.89 14.96
C TYR A 590 8.89 10.66 14.19
N GLY A 591 9.49 9.49 14.40
CA GLY A 591 9.09 8.23 13.78
C GLY A 591 7.75 7.69 14.30
N ASN A 592 6.99 7.03 13.44
CA ASN A 592 5.71 6.40 13.79
C ASN A 592 5.94 5.01 14.43
N HIS A 593 4.98 4.56 15.24
CA HIS A 593 4.98 3.23 15.88
C HIS A 593 6.22 2.92 16.74
N ALA A 594 6.86 3.95 17.31
CA ALA A 594 7.97 3.73 18.22
C ALA A 594 7.50 3.04 19.52
N LEU A 595 8.32 2.12 20.02
CA LEU A 595 8.14 1.48 21.33
C LEU A 595 9.25 1.93 22.28
N ILE A 596 8.90 2.75 23.26
CA ILE A 596 9.82 3.17 24.33
C ILE A 596 9.39 2.41 25.58
N THR A 597 10.17 1.41 26.01
CA THR A 597 9.74 0.50 27.08
C THR A 597 10.82 0.10 28.06
N GLU A 598 10.47 -0.13 29.33
CA GLU A 598 11.42 -0.64 30.34
C GLU A 598 12.67 0.25 30.53
N ASN A 599 12.53 1.58 30.46
CA ASN A 599 13.64 2.52 30.70
C ASN A 599 13.44 3.32 32.00
N GLU A 600 14.56 3.75 32.60
CA GLU A 600 14.61 4.73 33.68
C GLU A 600 15.09 6.07 33.10
N ILE A 601 14.26 7.12 33.08
CA ILE A 601 14.54 8.38 32.36
C ILE A 601 14.45 9.58 33.29
N HIS A 602 15.55 10.34 33.42
CA HIS A 602 15.61 11.45 34.37
C HIS A 602 16.56 12.60 33.97
N SER A 603 16.39 13.73 34.66
CA SER A 603 17.21 14.94 34.52
C SER A 603 17.03 15.75 33.22
N PHE A 604 15.87 15.70 32.58
CA PHE A 604 15.55 16.45 31.34
C PHE A 604 14.55 17.60 31.56
N SER A 605 14.50 18.52 30.58
CA SER A 605 13.36 19.45 30.44
C SER A 605 12.11 18.69 29.98
N THR A 606 12.26 17.81 28.99
CA THR A 606 11.20 16.89 28.57
C THR A 606 11.81 15.52 28.38
N ALA A 607 11.44 14.52 29.19
CA ALA A 607 12.03 13.19 29.11
C ALA A 607 11.68 12.48 27.80
N ILE A 608 10.41 12.51 27.38
CA ILE A 608 9.95 11.98 26.10
C ILE A 608 9.07 13.01 25.40
N TRP A 609 9.42 13.40 24.19
CA TRP A 609 8.62 14.26 23.32
C TRP A 609 8.17 13.47 22.08
N ILE A 610 6.87 13.43 21.83
CA ILE A 610 6.23 12.60 20.80
C ILE A 610 5.60 13.50 19.75
N ALA A 611 6.02 13.31 18.51
CA ALA A 611 5.43 13.91 17.31
C ALA A 611 4.96 12.85 16.29
N GLY A 612 5.46 11.60 16.39
CA GLY A 612 5.04 10.47 15.56
C GLY A 612 3.72 9.85 16.00
N VAL A 613 3.02 9.17 15.09
CA VAL A 613 1.71 8.54 15.28
C VAL A 613 1.85 7.07 15.68
N GLY A 614 0.94 6.57 16.52
CA GLY A 614 0.87 5.16 16.91
C GLY A 614 1.97 4.73 17.88
N CYS A 615 2.57 5.68 18.59
CA CYS A 615 3.69 5.42 19.51
C CYS A 615 3.19 4.77 20.81
N ARG A 616 4.01 3.86 21.36
CA ARG A 616 3.73 3.14 22.60
C ARG A 616 4.84 3.39 23.61
N ILE A 617 4.44 3.87 24.79
CA ILE A 617 5.33 4.20 25.89
C ILE A 617 4.90 3.35 27.06
N THR A 618 5.67 2.31 27.36
CA THR A 618 5.23 1.27 28.29
C THR A 618 6.25 0.91 29.36
N GLU A 619 5.82 0.65 30.59
CA GLU A 619 6.71 0.08 31.63
C GLU A 619 7.98 0.91 31.92
N ASN A 620 7.96 2.23 31.71
CA ASN A 620 9.09 3.11 32.03
C ASN A 620 8.96 3.71 33.43
N VAL A 621 10.09 4.07 34.04
CA VAL A 621 10.17 4.94 35.22
C VAL A 621 10.69 6.30 34.78
N ILE A 622 9.88 7.34 34.92
CA ILE A 622 10.20 8.70 34.45
C ILE A 622 10.18 9.64 35.66
N GLU A 623 11.35 10.16 36.05
CA GLU A 623 11.49 10.95 37.27
C GLU A 623 12.42 12.16 37.17
N ASN A 624 12.23 13.14 38.05
CA ASN A 624 13.10 14.31 38.17
C ASN A 624 13.24 15.14 36.88
N ASN A 625 12.20 15.19 36.04
CA ASN A 625 12.14 16.01 34.82
C ASN A 625 11.23 17.24 34.99
N GLU A 626 11.37 18.25 34.13
CA GLU A 626 10.33 19.29 34.05
C GLU A 626 9.05 18.71 33.44
N CYS A 627 9.12 17.97 32.34
CA CYS A 627 8.01 17.23 31.76
C CYS A 627 8.41 15.77 31.55
N GLY A 628 7.58 14.83 32.00
CA GLY A 628 7.80 13.40 31.77
C GLY A 628 7.58 13.04 30.31
N ILE A 629 6.34 13.16 29.84
CA ILE A 629 5.95 12.86 28.46
C ILE A 629 5.18 14.04 27.88
N TRP A 630 5.62 14.56 26.75
CA TRP A 630 4.92 15.57 25.97
C TRP A 630 4.42 14.96 24.65
N ILE A 631 3.10 15.00 24.43
CA ILE A 631 2.45 14.67 23.15
C ILE A 631 2.17 15.97 22.38
N ASN A 632 2.71 16.11 21.18
CA ASN A 632 2.50 17.27 20.30
C ASN A 632 2.04 16.81 18.91
N GLY A 633 0.72 16.77 18.68
CA GLY A 633 0.14 16.39 17.39
C GLY A 633 -1.06 15.45 17.47
N THR A 634 -1.69 15.22 16.31
CA THR A 634 -2.92 14.43 16.14
C THR A 634 -2.60 12.96 15.87
N GLY A 635 -2.93 12.04 16.80
CA GLY A 635 -2.86 10.61 16.53
C GLY A 635 -2.80 9.72 17.78
N GLU A 636 -3.22 8.46 17.61
CA GLU A 636 -3.22 7.40 18.63
C GLU A 636 -1.84 7.28 19.31
N THR A 637 -1.79 7.49 20.62
CA THR A 637 -0.58 7.29 21.44
C THR A 637 -0.97 6.53 22.70
N ASP A 638 -0.29 5.41 22.95
CA ASP A 638 -0.55 4.57 24.12
C ASP A 638 0.53 4.79 25.18
N ILE A 639 0.12 5.31 26.34
CA ILE A 639 0.96 5.47 27.53
C ILE A 639 0.45 4.47 28.56
N GLU A 640 1.15 3.34 28.74
CA GLU A 640 0.66 2.23 29.57
C GLU A 640 1.65 1.74 30.62
N ASN A 641 1.16 1.46 31.84
CA ASN A 641 1.94 0.80 32.90
C ASN A 641 3.27 1.50 33.27
N ASN A 642 3.38 2.82 33.07
CA ASN A 642 4.55 3.60 33.45
C ASN A 642 4.43 4.12 34.90
N THR A 643 5.58 4.42 35.52
CA THR A 643 5.66 5.14 36.80
C THR A 643 6.25 6.53 36.54
N LEU A 644 5.43 7.57 36.67
CA LEU A 644 5.83 8.97 36.48
C LEU A 644 5.81 9.70 37.82
N HIS A 645 6.98 10.02 38.37
CA HIS A 645 7.06 10.65 39.69
C HIS A 645 8.13 11.73 39.84
N ASP A 646 7.93 12.63 40.80
CA ASP A 646 8.87 13.73 41.08
C ASP A 646 9.20 14.59 39.84
N ASN A 647 8.30 14.65 38.84
CA ASN A 647 8.40 15.56 37.69
C ASN A 647 7.59 16.84 37.95
N TRP A 648 7.81 17.90 37.16
CA TRP A 648 6.91 19.05 37.22
C TRP A 648 5.55 18.73 36.57
N TYR A 649 5.60 18.17 35.38
CA TYR A 649 4.47 17.62 34.62
C TYR A 649 4.70 16.12 34.38
N GLY A 650 3.70 15.28 34.61
CA GLY A 650 3.76 13.85 34.27
C GLY A 650 3.57 13.64 32.76
N VAL A 651 2.33 13.79 32.28
CA VAL A 651 1.98 13.83 30.85
C VAL A 651 1.40 15.19 30.50
N TRP A 652 1.86 15.77 29.40
CA TRP A 652 1.36 17.01 28.81
C TRP A 652 0.98 16.77 27.34
N GLY A 653 -0.31 16.81 27.01
CA GLY A 653 -0.80 16.62 25.64
C GLY A 653 -1.37 17.89 25.04
N GLU A 654 -0.75 18.39 23.97
CA GLU A 654 -1.25 19.50 23.15
C GLU A 654 -1.78 18.96 21.82
N HIS A 655 -3.04 19.26 21.51
CA HIS A 655 -3.75 18.75 20.34
C HIS A 655 -3.78 17.21 20.26
N ALA A 656 -3.80 16.54 21.41
CA ALA A 656 -3.68 15.10 21.55
C ALA A 656 -5.04 14.40 21.37
N THR A 657 -5.36 14.06 20.12
CA THR A 657 -6.56 13.29 19.74
C THR A 657 -6.31 11.77 19.86
N ASP A 658 -7.28 11.01 20.35
CA ASP A 658 -7.25 9.53 20.47
C ASP A 658 -6.10 8.98 21.35
N ALA A 659 -5.60 9.76 22.31
CA ALA A 659 -4.57 9.31 23.23
C ALA A 659 -5.12 8.37 24.32
N THR A 660 -4.42 7.27 24.60
CA THR A 660 -4.76 6.32 25.68
C THR A 660 -3.73 6.39 26.80
N ILE A 661 -4.17 6.75 28.01
CA ILE A 661 -3.35 6.76 29.23
C ILE A 661 -3.93 5.70 30.18
N ARG A 662 -3.26 4.55 30.32
CA ARG A 662 -3.81 3.41 31.06
C ARG A 662 -2.86 2.71 32.02
N GLY A 663 -3.33 2.34 33.21
CA GLY A 663 -2.55 1.51 34.14
C GLY A 663 -1.28 2.18 34.72
N ASN A 664 -1.11 3.49 34.55
CA ASN A 664 0.08 4.20 35.01
C ASN A 664 -0.03 4.60 36.48
N THR A 665 1.12 4.81 37.11
CA THR A 665 1.24 5.39 38.47
C THR A 665 1.87 6.77 38.40
N PHE A 666 1.13 7.78 38.83
CA PHE A 666 1.58 9.17 38.93
C PHE A 666 1.74 9.57 40.39
N SER A 667 2.93 9.99 40.81
CA SER A 667 3.11 10.47 42.19
C SER A 667 4.09 11.62 42.38
N TYR A 668 3.83 12.48 43.35
CA TYR A 668 4.71 13.62 43.69
C TYR A 668 5.01 14.57 42.51
N ASN A 669 4.18 14.58 41.45
CA ASN A 669 4.35 15.53 40.36
C ASN A 669 3.92 16.92 40.81
N ALA A 670 4.80 17.90 40.63
CA ALA A 670 4.71 19.20 41.30
C ALA A 670 3.62 20.13 40.74
N TRP A 671 3.10 19.88 39.54
CA TRP A 671 2.00 20.64 38.96
C TRP A 671 0.89 19.75 38.37
N TYR A 672 1.03 19.23 37.14
CA TYR A 672 0.01 18.36 36.55
C TYR A 672 0.56 16.94 36.42
N ALA A 673 -0.09 15.94 37.01
CA ALA A 673 0.21 14.56 36.69
C ALA A 673 -0.21 14.24 35.24
N VAL A 674 -1.42 14.65 34.84
CA VAL A 674 -1.87 14.63 33.44
C VAL A 674 -2.53 15.97 33.11
N TRP A 675 -2.03 16.64 32.07
CA TRP A 675 -2.67 17.79 31.43
C TRP A 675 -2.94 17.47 29.96
N MET A 676 -4.16 17.69 29.47
CA MET A 676 -4.55 17.35 28.10
C MET A 676 -5.42 18.43 27.45
N GLU A 677 -5.10 18.74 26.20
CA GLU A 677 -5.92 19.45 25.22
C GLU A 677 -6.04 18.57 23.97
N GLY A 678 -7.25 18.19 23.57
CA GLY A 678 -7.50 17.24 22.48
C GLY A 678 -8.89 16.61 22.52
N ASP A 679 -9.12 15.59 21.70
CA ASP A 679 -10.43 14.96 21.51
C ASP A 679 -10.38 13.43 21.61
N SER A 680 -11.48 12.78 21.98
CA SER A 680 -11.70 11.33 21.86
C SER A 680 -10.70 10.41 22.61
N GLY A 681 -9.98 10.93 23.60
CA GLY A 681 -8.99 10.14 24.35
C GLY A 681 -9.55 9.30 25.50
N SER A 682 -8.69 8.50 26.12
CA SER A 682 -9.02 7.65 27.28
C SER A 682 -7.99 7.82 28.39
N ILE A 683 -8.46 7.99 29.63
CA ILE A 683 -7.63 7.99 30.85
C ILE A 683 -8.23 6.94 31.79
N ALA A 684 -7.68 5.73 31.80
CA ALA A 684 -8.30 4.61 32.49
C ALA A 684 -7.37 3.84 33.43
N GLU A 685 -7.90 3.33 34.55
CA GLU A 685 -7.19 2.37 35.41
C GLU A 685 -5.85 2.90 35.97
N ASN A 686 -5.65 4.22 36.04
CA ASN A 686 -4.41 4.82 36.55
C ASN A 686 -4.51 5.09 38.06
N ASN A 687 -3.34 5.15 38.71
CA ASN A 687 -3.20 5.55 40.11
C ASN A 687 -2.54 6.93 40.22
N PHE A 688 -3.26 7.91 40.75
CA PHE A 688 -2.77 9.26 41.01
C PHE A 688 -2.66 9.50 42.51
N SER A 689 -1.45 9.72 43.02
CA SER A 689 -1.27 10.03 44.43
C SER A 689 -0.27 11.14 44.73
N LYS A 690 -0.61 12.05 45.66
CA LYS A 690 0.30 13.11 46.13
C LYS A 690 0.82 14.03 45.02
N ASN A 691 0.05 14.20 43.94
CA ASN A 691 0.31 15.19 42.91
C ASN A 691 -0.39 16.50 43.24
N TRP A 692 0.05 17.59 42.63
CA TRP A 692 -0.67 18.86 42.78
C TRP A 692 -2.03 18.83 42.06
N TYR A 693 -2.08 18.52 40.76
CA TYR A 693 -3.29 18.13 40.03
C TYR A 693 -3.18 16.69 39.56
N SER A 694 -4.22 15.88 39.74
CA SER A 694 -4.27 14.52 39.18
C SER A 694 -4.49 14.54 37.67
N ILE A 695 -5.64 15.07 37.22
CA ILE A 695 -6.04 15.16 35.82
C ILE A 695 -6.53 16.58 35.56
N TYR A 696 -6.06 17.21 34.50
CA TYR A 696 -6.49 18.53 34.08
C TYR A 696 -6.81 18.52 32.59
N LEU A 697 -8.11 18.58 32.26
CA LEU A 697 -8.58 18.72 30.90
C LEU A 697 -8.82 20.19 30.59
N TYR A 698 -8.18 20.69 29.54
CA TYR A 698 -8.34 22.04 29.02
C TYR A 698 -8.76 21.98 27.55
N ASN A 699 -9.91 22.57 27.22
CA ASN A 699 -10.41 22.59 25.84
C ASN A 699 -10.46 21.18 25.20
N SER A 700 -10.95 20.21 25.97
CA SER A 700 -10.90 18.79 25.60
C SER A 700 -12.28 18.16 25.57
N HIS A 701 -12.52 17.32 24.56
CA HIS A 701 -13.85 16.78 24.30
C HIS A 701 -13.85 15.26 24.18
N GLN A 702 -14.98 14.63 24.55
CA GLN A 702 -15.21 13.20 24.31
C GLN A 702 -14.22 12.24 24.99
N PHE A 703 -13.57 12.65 26.08
CA PHE A 703 -12.70 11.76 26.84
C PHE A 703 -13.50 10.75 27.67
N ASN A 704 -13.01 9.52 27.72
CA ASN A 704 -13.44 8.52 28.70
C ASN A 704 -12.46 8.46 29.88
N ILE A 705 -12.92 8.82 31.07
CA ILE A 705 -12.13 8.79 32.31
C ILE A 705 -12.72 7.73 33.22
N SER A 706 -12.09 6.56 33.32
CA SER A 706 -12.70 5.42 33.98
C SER A 706 -11.78 4.57 34.85
N GLY A 707 -12.27 4.10 36.00
CA GLY A 707 -11.53 3.12 36.81
C GLY A 707 -10.26 3.67 37.48
N ASN A 708 -10.05 4.98 37.52
CA ASN A 708 -8.85 5.57 38.12
C ASN A 708 -8.95 5.66 39.65
N VAL A 709 -7.83 5.47 40.34
CA VAL A 709 -7.68 5.69 41.78
C VAL A 709 -6.96 7.01 42.00
N ILE A 710 -7.62 7.98 42.63
CA ILE A 710 -7.14 9.36 42.80
C ILE A 710 -7.15 9.70 44.28
N PHE A 711 -5.98 9.59 44.90
CA PHE A 711 -5.84 9.57 46.35
C PHE A 711 -4.78 10.55 46.88
N LEU A 712 -5.11 11.36 47.89
CA LEU A 712 -4.17 12.31 48.52
C LEU A 712 -3.48 13.29 47.56
N ASN A 713 -4.15 13.69 46.47
CA ASN A 713 -3.66 14.80 45.63
C ASN A 713 -4.12 16.13 46.22
N ILE A 714 -3.44 17.23 45.90
CA ILE A 714 -3.91 18.57 46.29
C ILE A 714 -5.25 18.86 45.58
N HIS A 715 -5.32 18.55 44.29
CA HIS A 715 -6.52 18.65 43.47
C HIS A 715 -6.81 17.31 42.76
N GLY A 716 -8.05 16.85 42.85
CA GLY A 716 -8.58 15.82 41.94
C GLY A 716 -8.82 16.35 40.53
N PRO A 717 -9.57 15.63 39.66
CA PRO A 717 -9.73 15.99 38.26
C PRO A 717 -10.39 17.36 38.06
N GLN A 718 -9.88 18.13 37.11
CA GLN A 718 -10.41 19.46 36.75
C GLN A 718 -10.65 19.60 35.25
N PHE A 719 -11.76 20.24 34.90
CA PHE A 719 -12.21 20.38 33.53
C PHE A 719 -12.48 21.85 33.22
N VAL A 720 -11.81 22.39 32.21
CA VAL A 720 -11.91 23.80 31.82
C VAL A 720 -12.18 23.90 30.32
N ASN A 721 -13.37 24.39 29.96
CA ASN A 721 -13.83 24.46 28.57
C ASN A 721 -13.90 23.07 27.90
N SER A 722 -14.19 22.03 28.69
CA SER A 722 -14.16 20.63 28.24
C SER A 722 -15.57 20.03 28.27
N THR A 723 -16.01 19.43 27.16
CA THR A 723 -17.41 18.97 27.00
C THR A 723 -17.50 17.51 26.60
N ASP A 724 -18.67 16.91 26.77
CA ASP A 724 -18.98 15.56 26.27
C ASP A 724 -18.08 14.45 26.84
N ASN A 725 -17.45 14.67 27.99
CA ASN A 725 -16.60 13.68 28.63
C ASN A 725 -17.43 12.74 29.52
N VAL A 726 -16.98 11.50 29.62
CA VAL A 726 -17.59 10.45 30.47
C VAL A 726 -16.65 10.15 31.64
N ILE A 727 -17.14 10.31 32.87
CA ILE A 727 -16.40 10.07 34.10
C ILE A 727 -17.11 8.97 34.89
N VAL A 728 -16.56 7.75 34.89
CA VAL A 728 -17.24 6.57 35.43
C VAL A 728 -16.34 5.65 36.24
N HIS A 729 -16.83 5.07 37.33
CA HIS A 729 -16.09 4.08 38.13
C HIS A 729 -14.72 4.56 38.68
N ASN A 730 -14.53 5.85 38.88
CA ASN A 730 -13.32 6.38 39.50
C ASN A 730 -13.46 6.42 41.02
N HIS A 731 -12.35 6.24 41.72
CA HIS A 731 -12.26 6.31 43.17
C HIS A 731 -11.44 7.52 43.61
N MET A 732 -12.11 8.55 44.15
CA MET A 732 -11.52 9.84 44.52
C MET A 732 -11.56 10.01 46.03
N GLU A 733 -10.42 9.87 46.69
CA GLU A 733 -10.34 9.84 48.16
C GLU A 733 -9.30 10.82 48.73
N LYS A 734 -9.68 11.56 49.79
CA LYS A 734 -8.79 12.41 50.60
C LYS A 734 -7.96 13.43 49.80
N ASN A 735 -8.50 13.95 48.72
CA ASN A 735 -7.86 15.05 48.00
C ASN A 735 -8.06 16.37 48.79
N GLU A 736 -7.03 17.21 48.87
CA GLU A 736 -6.98 18.35 49.81
C GLU A 736 -7.84 19.54 49.39
N HIS A 737 -8.31 19.56 48.15
CA HIS A 737 -9.26 20.54 47.62
C HIS A 737 -10.51 19.83 47.06
N TYR A 738 -10.73 19.88 45.75
CA TYR A 738 -11.86 19.20 45.13
C TYR A 738 -11.54 17.74 44.86
N GLY A 739 -12.51 16.85 45.12
CA GLY A 739 -12.51 15.50 44.53
C GLY A 739 -12.62 15.59 43.02
N ILE A 740 -13.50 16.47 42.50
CA ILE A 740 -13.60 16.80 41.07
C ILE A 740 -14.15 18.23 40.88
N TYR A 741 -13.70 18.94 39.83
CA TYR A 741 -14.14 20.31 39.51
C TYR A 741 -14.46 20.52 38.03
N PHE A 742 -15.62 21.10 37.74
CA PHE A 742 -15.99 21.59 36.40
C PHE A 742 -16.13 23.11 36.38
N GLY A 743 -15.34 23.78 35.54
CA GLY A 743 -15.47 25.21 35.25
C GLY A 743 -16.71 25.52 34.43
N TRP A 744 -17.21 26.76 34.49
CA TRP A 744 -18.52 27.16 33.94
C TRP A 744 -18.77 26.94 32.44
N ARG A 745 -17.73 26.65 31.64
CA ARG A 745 -17.82 26.30 30.21
C ARG A 745 -17.76 24.80 29.93
N SER A 746 -17.51 23.99 30.95
CA SER A 746 -17.30 22.54 30.81
C SER A 746 -18.63 21.82 30.95
N THR A 747 -19.47 21.90 29.92
CA THR A 747 -20.86 21.41 29.91
C THR A 747 -20.99 20.01 29.28
N GLU A 748 -22.16 19.40 29.39
CA GLU A 748 -22.51 18.15 28.69
C GLU A 748 -21.65 16.93 29.10
N ASN A 749 -20.97 17.01 30.24
CA ASN A 749 -20.24 15.88 30.80
C ASN A 749 -21.18 14.95 31.60
N ALA A 750 -20.89 13.65 31.58
CA ALA A 750 -21.62 12.62 32.30
C ALA A 750 -20.77 12.02 33.43
N ILE A 751 -21.22 12.16 34.68
CA ILE A 751 -20.51 11.71 35.87
C ILE A 751 -21.36 10.67 36.60
N SER A 752 -20.94 9.40 36.55
CA SER A 752 -21.72 8.33 37.15
C SER A 752 -20.91 7.24 37.81
N GLU A 753 -21.47 6.63 38.85
CA GLU A 753 -20.90 5.42 39.47
C GLU A 753 -19.47 5.57 40.01
N ASN A 754 -19.11 6.79 40.44
CA ASN A 754 -17.82 7.10 41.07
C ASN A 754 -17.91 7.08 42.62
N ASN A 755 -16.78 6.96 43.29
CA ASN A 755 -16.65 7.09 44.74
C ASN A 755 -15.99 8.42 45.13
N PHE A 756 -16.67 9.25 45.93
CA PHE A 756 -16.12 10.48 46.51
C PHE A 756 -16.02 10.39 48.04
N ILE A 757 -14.79 10.21 48.54
CA ILE A 757 -14.54 9.85 49.94
C ILE A 757 -13.61 10.86 50.62
N GLU A 758 -14.12 11.56 51.63
CA GLU A 758 -13.31 12.42 52.52
C GLU A 758 -12.41 13.45 51.80
N ASN A 759 -12.80 13.90 50.60
CA ASN A 759 -12.17 15.05 49.97
C ASN A 759 -12.57 16.32 50.71
N SER A 760 -11.70 17.33 50.71
CA SER A 760 -11.99 18.64 51.36
C SER A 760 -13.31 19.23 50.85
N GLN A 761 -13.57 19.09 49.55
CA GLN A 761 -14.90 19.19 48.95
C GLN A 761 -15.07 18.09 47.90
N ASN A 762 -16.08 17.23 48.03
CA ASN A 762 -16.24 16.07 47.14
C ASN A 762 -16.42 16.44 45.66
N ALA A 763 -17.22 17.47 45.35
CA ALA A 763 -17.36 17.96 43.99
C ALA A 763 -17.73 19.45 43.94
N ARG A 764 -17.41 20.09 42.81
CA ARG A 764 -17.94 21.40 42.43
C ARG A 764 -18.21 21.43 40.93
N ASP A 765 -19.40 21.90 40.55
CA ASP A 765 -19.84 21.94 39.16
C ASP A 765 -20.44 23.31 38.84
N ASP A 766 -19.64 24.15 38.19
CA ASP A 766 -20.08 25.49 37.81
C ASP A 766 -20.81 25.52 36.44
N ALA A 767 -20.97 24.36 35.77
CA ALA A 767 -21.44 24.24 34.38
C ALA A 767 -22.80 23.54 34.22
N GLY A 768 -23.26 22.79 35.23
CA GLY A 768 -24.55 22.09 35.17
C GLY A 768 -24.48 20.75 34.43
N ASN A 769 -23.51 19.92 34.78
CA ASN A 769 -23.30 18.60 34.20
C ASN A 769 -24.27 17.54 34.74
N GLN A 770 -24.25 16.35 34.14
CA GLN A 770 -25.15 15.25 34.52
C GLN A 770 -24.50 14.35 35.58
N TRP A 771 -25.17 14.17 36.72
CA TRP A 771 -24.68 13.39 37.85
C TRP A 771 -25.67 12.30 38.23
N GLU A 772 -25.18 11.06 38.34
CA GLU A 772 -26.05 9.91 38.56
C GLU A 772 -25.31 8.79 39.30
N ARG A 773 -25.87 8.28 40.40
CA ARG A 773 -25.39 7.04 41.06
C ARG A 773 -23.97 7.10 41.60
N ASN A 774 -23.48 8.26 42.01
CA ASN A 774 -22.19 8.33 42.69
C ASN A 774 -22.33 8.04 44.19
N TYR A 775 -21.27 7.54 44.81
CA TYR A 775 -21.16 7.41 46.26
C TYR A 775 -20.50 8.65 46.86
N TRP A 776 -21.05 9.15 47.97
CA TRP A 776 -20.63 10.38 48.63
C TRP A 776 -20.50 10.14 50.13
N SER A 777 -19.27 10.19 50.65
CA SER A 777 -18.98 10.00 52.07
C SER A 777 -19.67 10.99 53.03
N ASP A 778 -20.09 12.14 52.52
CA ASP A 778 -20.77 13.22 53.26
C ASP A 778 -22.27 13.30 52.97
N TYR A 779 -22.84 12.35 52.21
CA TYR A 779 -24.26 12.38 51.87
C TYR A 779 -25.15 12.21 53.11
N LEU A 780 -26.07 13.17 53.30
CA LEU A 780 -26.98 13.22 54.44
C LEU A 780 -27.88 11.97 54.55
N GLY A 781 -28.20 11.33 53.43
CA GLY A 781 -28.97 10.07 53.41
C GLY A 781 -28.28 8.90 54.12
N LEU A 782 -26.95 8.95 54.31
CA LEU A 782 -26.21 7.99 55.13
C LEU A 782 -26.54 8.13 56.63
N LYS A 783 -26.83 9.35 57.10
CA LYS A 783 -27.18 9.64 58.49
C LYS A 783 -28.68 9.50 58.75
N ILE A 784 -29.50 9.73 57.74
CA ILE A 784 -30.96 9.71 57.82
C ILE A 784 -31.51 8.79 56.70
N PRO A 785 -31.63 7.47 56.95
CA PRO A 785 -32.01 6.49 55.92
C PRO A 785 -33.34 6.79 55.21
N LEU A 786 -34.24 7.51 55.88
CA LEU A 786 -35.52 7.94 55.33
C LEU A 786 -35.36 8.89 54.12
N LEU A 787 -34.34 9.75 54.10
CA LEU A 787 -34.08 10.66 52.98
C LEU A 787 -33.71 9.89 51.71
N PHE A 788 -32.92 8.82 51.86
CA PHE A 788 -32.60 7.93 50.75
C PHE A 788 -33.84 7.17 50.24
N LEU A 789 -34.70 6.68 51.14
CA LEU A 789 -35.95 5.99 50.77
C LEU A 789 -36.87 6.87 49.91
N PHE A 790 -36.81 8.19 50.09
CA PHE A 790 -37.55 9.17 49.30
C PHE A 790 -36.77 9.76 48.12
N HIS A 791 -35.63 9.16 47.75
CA HIS A 791 -34.79 9.59 46.61
C HIS A 791 -34.33 11.06 46.73
N PHE A 792 -33.97 11.50 47.95
CA PHE A 792 -33.44 12.85 48.13
C PHE A 792 -32.09 12.98 47.40
N PRO A 793 -31.90 13.97 46.51
CA PRO A 793 -30.67 14.09 45.74
C PRO A 793 -29.49 14.58 46.60
N TYR A 794 -28.26 14.30 46.16
CA TYR A 794 -27.07 14.98 46.71
C TYR A 794 -26.91 16.33 45.99
N PHE A 795 -26.86 17.42 46.76
CA PHE A 795 -26.67 18.76 46.22
C PHE A 795 -25.19 19.02 45.93
N ILE A 796 -24.90 19.42 44.70
CA ILE A 796 -23.59 19.87 44.26
C ILE A 796 -23.67 21.39 44.09
N GLN A 797 -22.63 22.09 44.55
CA GLN A 797 -22.58 23.56 44.54
C GLN A 797 -22.91 24.10 43.13
N LYS A 798 -23.59 25.26 43.06
CA LYS A 798 -24.12 25.90 41.84
C LYS A 798 -25.38 25.25 41.20
N CYS A 799 -26.15 24.51 41.99
CA CYS A 799 -27.47 23.95 41.62
C CYS A 799 -27.42 22.70 40.73
N SER A 800 -26.31 21.97 40.72
CA SER A 800 -26.25 20.61 40.18
C SER A 800 -26.68 19.59 41.24
N PHE A 801 -27.16 18.43 40.81
CA PHE A 801 -27.67 17.39 41.70
C PHE A 801 -27.28 16.01 41.18
N ASP A 802 -26.77 15.14 42.06
CA ASP A 802 -26.82 13.70 41.83
C ASP A 802 -28.19 13.21 42.26
N TRP A 803 -28.99 12.76 41.29
CA TRP A 803 -30.38 12.37 41.53
C TRP A 803 -30.53 11.02 42.21
N HIS A 804 -29.51 10.17 42.17
CA HIS A 804 -29.60 8.79 42.66
C HIS A 804 -28.36 8.37 43.46
N PRO A 805 -27.96 9.11 44.52
CA PRO A 805 -26.74 8.83 45.27
C PRO A 805 -26.75 7.42 45.90
N LYS A 806 -25.59 6.76 45.91
CA LYS A 806 -25.42 5.40 46.47
C LYS A 806 -25.17 5.42 47.98
N LEU A 807 -25.60 4.35 48.66
CA LEU A 807 -25.38 4.14 50.10
C LEU A 807 -24.06 3.44 50.44
N THR A 808 -23.52 2.67 49.50
CA THR A 808 -22.27 1.92 49.67
C THR A 808 -21.31 2.31 48.56
N PRO A 809 -20.02 2.42 48.86
CA PRO A 809 -19.02 2.65 47.84
C PRO A 809 -18.96 1.47 46.86
N TYR A 810 -18.62 1.76 45.62
CA TYR A 810 -18.25 0.78 44.60
C TYR A 810 -16.92 0.11 44.97
N ALA A 811 -16.74 -1.15 44.56
CA ALA A 811 -15.47 -1.85 44.72
C ALA A 811 -14.36 -1.17 43.89
N LEU A 812 -13.14 -1.28 44.40
CA LEU A 812 -11.91 -0.91 43.69
C LEU A 812 -11.52 -1.99 42.68
#